data_AF-A0AB36JHF8-F1
#
_entry.id   AF-A0AB36JHF8-F1
#
_cell.length_a   1.000
_cell.length_b   1.000
_cell.length_c   1.000
_cell.angle_alpha   90.00
_cell.angle_beta   90.00
_cell.angle_gamma   90.00
#
_symmetry.space_group_name_H-M   'P 1'
#
loop_
_entity.id
_entity.type
_entity.pdbx_description
1 polymer ?
#
loop_
_entity_poly.entity_id
_entity_poly.type
_entity_poly.pdbx_seq_one_letter_code
_entity_poly.pdbx_strand_id
1 'polypeptide(L)'
;MISAYGGGTRPFGCYTEGELEGIRLRIEQLPKVRQEYERQRQLSEQFASREAAAPLHKLGVFRVEPFVFKTPPSTAFLKLSVQIRGKGTARIGGLRLTHSQLGLPVELANGALESGMLGWSQDRENGSKVYLEKLASWQQGLQPSGVTPSGASLADDLQCICISNEEVKGLTILHYGETIPVFEGDHYSVQTALSLEAPLGEGICIGVHFLNAAGQPLGTELLSPLFNRPTLTNWAYLLEATGADANMYMITGESVFAVRAKQKLQYMLADMRVGMDIFRRDGWHDDDTYGAVHIGRGLAAASVIYDQIAGSSVFLTGEETELLAHFRYIAEMMMDTHYYRFDLETFPDEKGGKRSNWNADRATGLGVYALLFPNEKQSEAYLDHALSVINWQLAEVVDSDGAWPENIRYHGAVLHRYFLFFVLLKRLKGIDYFKREKVKGMYRFLIGTVTAPDIIQGGSSGSPILLTPAVGDANVQEQWFRLLGYAAPFYMDEDPQLAGEMLWTWKHGGEPIEDSGAFPLPLIALLYPQPDLAEQRPALDSVHYPDIGYVIFRNGEQNLQHYAIYEASPLTYHAHHDEGHFSIWADGVPVTLDSGTGGYYNGDRYWYVSSAAHNVVQFTDSFGNFANGPLQSTCKDVRFSEELDHASSLIPDANAKEYERNFLFIKAGFNVYLIWDRIEGASNSVWNLHTLSTDASIMEQSIDAACLNGKHLSAYIAEPELPVITMGEGAVAGNYPLAEQQHFRVHGGTSDYVILLHPRTEDAPSLQLEQLDFEEAIEGVRLYRISRTDGKWFIAAINGTKEEHLVTVPGLGPLRLLGEPESTSGQPEPTQLKIEAGKIHIAMPR
;
A
#
# COMPACT_ATOMS: atom_id res chain seq x y z
N MET A 1 41.61 -29.25 -2.88
CA MET A 1 40.95 -28.98 -4.18
C MET A 1 40.32 -30.28 -4.67
N ILE A 2 39.08 -30.52 -4.23
CA ILE A 2 38.18 -31.55 -4.74
C ILE A 2 37.05 -30.72 -5.37
N SER A 3 36.71 -31.00 -6.63
CA SER A 3 35.60 -30.34 -7.32
C SER A 3 34.34 -30.36 -6.44
N ALA A 4 33.73 -29.19 -6.22
CA ALA A 4 32.56 -28.99 -5.37
C ALA A 4 31.27 -29.63 -5.92
N TYR A 5 31.36 -30.39 -7.02
CA TYR A 5 30.26 -30.98 -7.76
C TYR A 5 30.46 -32.49 -8.01
N GLY A 6 31.10 -33.19 -7.07
CA GLY A 6 31.39 -34.62 -7.19
C GLY A 6 30.21 -35.54 -6.84
N GLY A 7 29.63 -36.20 -7.84
CA GLY A 7 29.17 -37.59 -7.70
C GLY A 7 27.67 -37.89 -7.80
N GLY A 8 26.83 -36.89 -8.08
CA GLY A 8 25.43 -37.08 -8.45
C GLY A 8 24.94 -35.82 -9.12
N THR A 9 24.58 -35.90 -10.39
CA THR A 9 23.93 -34.82 -11.15
C THR A 9 22.71 -34.33 -10.38
N ARG A 10 22.83 -33.21 -9.67
CA ARG A 10 21.67 -32.38 -9.30
C ARG A 10 21.31 -31.64 -10.60
N PRO A 11 20.24 -32.02 -11.30
CA PRO A 11 20.03 -31.53 -12.65
C PRO A 11 19.87 -30.01 -12.66
N PHE A 12 19.20 -29.45 -11.65
CA PHE A 12 19.04 -28.00 -11.47
C PHE A 12 18.92 -27.69 -9.97
N GLY A 13 19.45 -26.55 -9.55
CA GLY A 13 19.43 -26.05 -8.19
C GLY A 13 18.22 -26.40 -7.32
N CYS A 14 18.40 -27.35 -6.40
CA CYS A 14 17.38 -27.94 -5.53
C CYS A 14 16.38 -28.94 -6.15
N TYR A 15 16.19 -29.06 -7.47
CA TYR A 15 15.17 -29.93 -8.10
C TYR A 15 15.75 -31.11 -8.90
N THR A 16 15.10 -32.26 -8.78
CA THR A 16 15.43 -33.49 -9.54
C THR A 16 14.86 -33.47 -10.96
N GLU A 17 15.37 -34.32 -11.84
CA GLU A 17 14.88 -34.48 -13.22
C GLU A 17 13.38 -34.80 -13.27
N GLY A 18 12.90 -35.68 -12.38
CA GLY A 18 11.48 -36.02 -12.29
C GLY A 18 10.60 -34.86 -11.83
N GLU A 19 11.11 -33.99 -10.95
CA GLU A 19 10.37 -32.79 -10.53
C GLU A 19 10.30 -31.73 -11.63
N LEU A 20 11.36 -31.58 -12.43
CA LEU A 20 11.37 -30.68 -13.58
C LEU A 20 10.36 -31.13 -14.64
N GLU A 21 10.25 -32.44 -14.86
CA GLU A 21 9.20 -32.99 -15.72
C GLU A 21 7.80 -32.70 -15.15
N GLY A 22 7.63 -32.80 -13.84
CA GLY A 22 6.40 -32.37 -13.16
C GLY A 22 6.07 -30.89 -13.40
N ILE A 23 7.07 -30.00 -13.44
CA ILE A 23 6.87 -28.58 -13.76
C ILE A 23 6.45 -28.40 -15.21
N ARG A 24 7.10 -29.08 -16.17
CA ARG A 24 6.72 -29.05 -17.60
C ARG A 24 5.28 -29.50 -17.79
N LEU A 25 4.91 -30.63 -17.20
CA LEU A 25 3.54 -31.15 -17.23
C LEU A 25 2.56 -30.13 -16.65
N ARG A 26 2.92 -29.42 -15.57
CA ARG A 26 2.06 -28.38 -14.99
C ARG A 26 1.87 -27.19 -15.93
N ILE A 27 2.94 -26.71 -16.55
CA ILE A 27 2.87 -25.64 -17.57
C ILE A 27 1.97 -26.07 -18.74
N GLU A 28 2.02 -27.35 -19.12
CA GLU A 28 1.15 -27.88 -20.16
C GLU A 28 -0.31 -28.03 -19.70
N GLN A 29 -0.56 -28.45 -18.47
CA GLN A 29 -1.91 -28.81 -18.03
C GLN A 29 -2.71 -27.65 -17.44
N LEU A 30 -2.05 -26.66 -16.83
CA LEU A 30 -2.72 -25.56 -16.14
C LEU A 30 -2.66 -24.26 -16.96
N PRO A 31 -3.79 -23.76 -17.50
CA PRO A 31 -3.81 -22.59 -18.39
C PRO A 31 -3.17 -21.34 -17.77
N LYS A 32 -3.43 -21.07 -16.49
CA LYS A 32 -2.85 -19.91 -15.78
C LYS A 32 -1.32 -20.01 -15.68
N VAL A 33 -0.79 -21.18 -15.28
CA VAL A 33 0.66 -21.40 -15.21
C VAL A 33 1.31 -21.30 -16.59
N ARG A 34 0.64 -21.78 -17.64
CA ARG A 34 1.08 -21.60 -19.03
C ARG A 34 1.18 -20.12 -19.42
N GLN A 35 0.14 -19.34 -19.13
CA GLN A 35 0.10 -17.92 -19.43
C GLN A 35 1.26 -17.18 -18.75
N GLU A 36 1.54 -17.50 -17.50
CA GLU A 36 2.68 -16.91 -16.78
C GLU A 36 4.02 -17.33 -17.38
N TYR A 37 4.20 -18.60 -17.77
CA TYR A 37 5.39 -19.05 -18.47
C TYR A 37 5.59 -18.33 -19.82
N GLU A 38 4.51 -18.12 -20.59
CA GLU A 38 4.53 -17.38 -21.85
C GLU A 38 4.88 -15.89 -21.63
N ARG A 39 4.36 -15.25 -20.57
CA ARG A 39 4.73 -13.89 -20.17
C ARG A 39 6.22 -13.79 -19.85
N GLN A 40 6.77 -14.71 -19.05
CA GLN A 40 8.19 -14.75 -18.73
C GLN A 40 9.06 -14.98 -19.99
N ARG A 41 8.61 -15.82 -20.92
CA ARG A 41 9.28 -16.01 -22.21
C ARG A 41 9.31 -14.70 -23.01
N GLN A 42 8.19 -14.00 -23.12
CA GLN A 42 8.12 -12.70 -23.79
C GLN A 42 9.06 -11.68 -23.12
N LEU A 43 9.10 -11.65 -21.79
CA LEU A 43 10.02 -10.79 -21.03
C LEU A 43 11.50 -11.10 -21.36
N SER A 44 11.89 -12.38 -21.40
CA SER A 44 13.24 -12.81 -21.80
C SER A 44 13.59 -12.37 -23.23
N GLU A 45 12.67 -12.57 -24.18
CA GLU A 45 12.89 -12.19 -25.59
C GLU A 45 12.98 -10.66 -25.78
N GLN A 46 12.16 -9.90 -25.06
CA GLN A 46 12.21 -8.44 -25.04
C GLN A 46 13.55 -7.94 -24.47
N PHE A 47 14.02 -8.47 -23.34
CA PHE A 47 15.30 -8.07 -22.76
C PHE A 47 16.50 -8.47 -23.60
N ALA A 48 16.47 -9.65 -24.22
CA ALA A 48 17.52 -10.06 -25.15
C ALA A 48 17.66 -9.09 -26.33
N SER A 49 16.52 -8.57 -26.82
CA SER A 49 16.52 -7.55 -27.89
C SER A 49 17.10 -6.22 -27.41
N ARG A 50 16.85 -5.84 -26.15
CA ARG A 50 17.42 -4.62 -25.52
C ARG A 50 18.93 -4.73 -25.31
N GLU A 51 19.40 -5.88 -24.85
CA GLU A 51 20.82 -6.17 -24.64
C GLU A 51 21.63 -6.16 -25.94
N ALA A 52 20.98 -6.49 -27.06
CA ALA A 52 21.59 -6.37 -28.38
C ALA A 52 21.72 -4.90 -28.84
N ALA A 53 20.87 -4.00 -28.34
CA ALA A 53 20.85 -2.59 -28.72
C ALA A 53 21.75 -1.70 -27.83
N ALA A 54 21.89 -2.03 -26.55
CA ALA A 54 22.69 -1.25 -25.60
C ALA A 54 23.33 -2.14 -24.51
N PRO A 55 24.50 -1.76 -23.96
CA PRO A 55 25.10 -2.48 -22.85
C PRO A 55 24.24 -2.38 -21.58
N LEU A 56 24.34 -3.38 -20.70
CA LEU A 56 23.49 -3.50 -19.51
C LEU A 56 23.42 -2.24 -18.65
N HIS A 57 24.53 -1.55 -18.42
CA HIS A 57 24.61 -0.33 -17.59
C HIS A 57 23.90 0.91 -18.17
N LYS A 58 23.38 0.81 -19.41
CA LYS A 58 22.63 1.87 -20.09
C LYS A 58 21.13 1.60 -20.18
N LEU A 59 20.62 0.55 -19.55
CA LEU A 59 19.19 0.22 -19.52
C LEU A 59 18.51 0.88 -18.31
N GLY A 60 17.40 1.61 -18.46
CA GLY A 60 16.72 2.19 -17.29
C GLY A 60 17.56 3.21 -16.50
N VAL A 61 18.21 4.15 -17.21
CA VAL A 61 19.19 5.09 -16.64
C VAL A 61 18.60 6.34 -15.98
N PHE A 62 17.28 6.46 -15.90
CA PHE A 62 16.64 7.61 -15.26
C PHE A 62 16.35 7.34 -13.78
N ARG A 63 16.49 8.38 -12.96
CA ARG A 63 15.99 8.44 -11.58
C ARG A 63 15.05 9.62 -11.45
N VAL A 64 13.96 9.42 -10.72
CA VAL A 64 13.02 10.48 -10.43
C VAL A 64 13.46 11.15 -9.14
N GLU A 65 13.81 12.43 -9.23
CA GLU A 65 14.20 13.25 -8.10
C GLU A 65 13.01 14.14 -7.67
N PRO A 66 12.47 13.96 -6.46
CA PRO A 66 11.38 14.79 -5.94
C PRO A 66 11.89 16.09 -5.32
N PHE A 67 11.14 17.18 -5.48
CA PHE A 67 11.34 18.42 -4.73
C PHE A 67 10.01 18.94 -4.20
N VAL A 68 9.78 18.77 -2.90
CA VAL A 68 8.55 19.20 -2.20
C VAL A 68 8.76 20.60 -1.61
N PHE A 69 7.77 21.48 -1.76
CA PHE A 69 7.80 22.84 -1.23
C PHE A 69 6.39 23.33 -0.88
N LYS A 70 6.34 24.32 0.01
CA LYS A 70 5.11 25.04 0.39
C LYS A 70 5.07 26.41 -0.30
N THR A 71 3.94 26.80 -0.86
CA THR A 71 3.79 28.13 -1.48
C THR A 71 3.73 29.22 -0.41
N PRO A 72 4.41 30.36 -0.60
CA PRO A 72 4.34 31.48 0.33
C PRO A 72 2.98 32.20 0.24
N PRO A 73 2.62 33.02 1.25
CA PRO A 73 1.42 33.86 1.19
C PRO A 73 1.39 34.75 -0.06
N SER A 74 0.18 35.04 -0.55
CA SER A 74 -0.13 35.82 -1.76
C SER A 74 0.29 35.19 -3.09
N THR A 75 0.75 33.94 -3.10
CA THR A 75 1.08 33.21 -4.33
C THR A 75 -0.18 32.86 -5.10
N ALA A 76 -0.15 33.10 -6.41
CA ALA A 76 -1.21 32.67 -7.34
C ALA A 76 -0.66 31.80 -8.48
N PHE A 77 0.63 31.97 -8.81
CA PHE A 77 1.28 31.21 -9.87
C PHE A 77 2.71 30.84 -9.50
N LEU A 78 3.26 29.83 -10.17
CA LEU A 78 4.68 29.52 -10.15
C LEU A 78 5.29 29.40 -11.55
N LYS A 79 6.62 29.50 -11.62
CA LYS A 79 7.45 29.11 -12.77
C LYS A 79 8.52 28.13 -12.33
N LEU A 80 8.86 27.20 -13.23
CA LEU A 80 9.82 26.14 -12.99
C LEU A 80 11.08 26.31 -13.84
N SER A 81 12.24 25.98 -13.27
CA SER A 81 13.51 25.90 -13.98
C SER A 81 14.28 24.63 -13.61
N VAL A 82 15.13 24.13 -14.50
CA VAL A 82 16.09 23.06 -14.25
C VAL A 82 17.48 23.60 -14.54
N GLN A 83 18.35 23.63 -13.54
CA GLN A 83 19.68 24.21 -13.64
C GLN A 83 20.74 23.10 -13.64
N ILE A 84 21.54 23.04 -14.70
CA ILE A 84 22.62 22.08 -14.90
C ILE A 84 23.95 22.81 -14.72
N ARG A 85 24.65 22.50 -13.62
CA ARG A 85 25.80 23.25 -13.12
C ARG A 85 27.09 22.44 -13.19
N GLY A 86 28.13 23.08 -13.70
CA GLY A 86 29.47 22.52 -13.82
C GLY A 86 29.65 21.63 -15.03
N LYS A 87 30.89 21.21 -15.25
CA LYS A 87 31.30 20.39 -16.40
C LYS A 87 30.65 18.99 -16.36
N GLY A 88 30.18 18.52 -17.51
CA GLY A 88 29.70 17.14 -17.68
C GLY A 88 28.46 17.04 -18.58
N THR A 89 27.84 15.85 -18.59
CA THR A 89 26.66 15.57 -19.40
C THR A 89 25.50 15.10 -18.53
N ALA A 90 24.34 15.70 -18.74
CA ALA A 90 23.10 15.37 -18.06
C ALA A 90 21.98 15.17 -19.07
N ARG A 91 21.04 14.27 -18.77
CA ARG A 91 19.82 14.08 -19.54
C ARG A 91 18.60 14.32 -18.66
N ILE A 92 17.64 15.05 -19.21
CA ILE A 92 16.38 15.38 -18.56
C ILE A 92 15.25 14.68 -19.31
N GLY A 93 14.59 13.74 -18.64
CA GLY A 93 13.50 12.95 -19.19
C GLY A 93 12.12 13.61 -19.05
N GLY A 94 12.00 14.67 -18.26
CA GLY A 94 10.76 15.43 -18.08
C GLY A 94 10.53 15.90 -16.64
N LEU A 95 9.46 16.67 -16.48
CA LEU A 95 8.92 17.13 -15.20
C LEU A 95 7.49 16.64 -15.01
N ARG A 96 7.15 16.34 -13.76
CA ARG A 96 5.78 16.22 -13.28
C ARG A 96 5.59 17.13 -12.07
N LEU A 97 4.48 17.84 -12.02
CA LEU A 97 4.06 18.60 -10.84
C LEU A 97 2.88 17.89 -10.19
N THR A 98 2.88 17.84 -8.86
CA THR A 98 1.80 17.24 -8.06
C THR A 98 1.37 18.23 -6.99
N HIS A 99 0.05 18.36 -6.80
CA HIS A 99 -0.55 19.02 -5.65
C HIS A 99 -0.42 18.09 -4.44
N SER A 100 0.68 18.18 -3.71
CA SER A 100 1.05 17.25 -2.63
C SER A 100 -0.02 17.11 -1.54
N GLN A 101 -0.78 18.17 -1.27
CA GLN A 101 -1.87 18.13 -0.29
C GLN A 101 -3.15 17.44 -0.77
N LEU A 102 -3.26 17.09 -2.04
CA LEU A 102 -4.40 16.33 -2.58
C LEU A 102 -3.94 15.03 -3.25
N GLY A 103 -2.62 14.84 -3.43
CA GLY A 103 -2.05 13.71 -4.17
C GLY A 103 -2.30 13.78 -5.67
N LEU A 104 -2.89 14.86 -6.19
CA LEU A 104 -3.34 14.96 -7.58
C LEU A 104 -2.27 15.58 -8.49
N PRO A 105 -2.13 15.09 -9.74
CA PRO A 105 -1.22 15.70 -10.71
C PRO A 105 -1.69 17.10 -11.12
N VAL A 106 -0.75 18.01 -11.33
CA VAL A 106 -0.98 19.30 -11.99
C VAL A 106 -0.50 19.17 -13.43
N GLU A 107 -1.38 19.43 -14.39
CA GLU A 107 -1.06 19.29 -15.80
C GLU A 107 0.05 20.27 -16.21
N LEU A 108 1.08 19.75 -16.88
CA LEU A 108 2.16 20.53 -17.50
C LEU A 108 2.15 20.28 -19.01
N ALA A 109 1.90 21.31 -19.81
CA ALA A 109 2.01 21.24 -21.26
C ALA A 109 3.41 20.78 -21.68
N ASN A 110 3.49 19.63 -22.35
CA ASN A 110 4.77 19.02 -22.76
C ASN A 110 5.77 18.86 -21.59
N GLY A 111 5.29 18.60 -20.37
CA GLY A 111 6.14 18.31 -19.20
C GLY A 111 6.99 17.03 -19.38
N ALA A 112 6.44 16.03 -20.07
CA ALA A 112 7.12 14.77 -20.41
C ALA A 112 8.04 14.86 -21.64
N LEU A 113 8.19 16.04 -22.26
CA LEU A 113 9.08 16.28 -23.40
C LEU A 113 8.77 15.47 -24.68
N GLU A 114 7.56 14.95 -24.82
CA GLU A 114 7.11 14.19 -26.00
C GLU A 114 7.12 15.02 -27.30
N SER A 115 6.98 16.34 -27.18
CA SER A 115 7.06 17.32 -28.27
C SER A 115 8.39 18.10 -28.27
N GLY A 116 9.44 17.53 -27.68
CA GLY A 116 10.78 18.12 -27.61
C GLY A 116 10.81 19.38 -26.76
N MET A 117 11.41 20.46 -27.27
CA MET A 117 11.57 21.74 -26.57
C MET A 117 10.35 22.67 -26.66
N LEU A 118 9.20 22.21 -27.20
CA LEU A 118 8.01 23.05 -27.28
C LEU A 118 7.55 23.47 -25.87
N GLY A 119 7.35 24.76 -25.62
CA GLY A 119 7.02 25.28 -24.29
C GLY A 119 8.23 25.46 -23.35
N TRP A 120 9.45 25.17 -23.82
CA TRP A 120 10.68 25.31 -23.04
C TRP A 120 11.61 26.37 -23.66
N SER A 121 12.28 27.13 -22.80
CA SER A 121 13.36 28.04 -23.21
C SER A 121 14.65 27.69 -22.46
N GLN A 122 15.78 28.22 -22.92
CA GLN A 122 17.08 27.88 -22.36
C GLN A 122 18.02 29.08 -22.31
N ASP A 123 18.72 29.20 -21.19
CA ASP A 123 19.87 30.07 -21.04
C ASP A 123 21.13 29.19 -21.00
N ARG A 124 22.16 29.58 -21.76
CA ARG A 124 23.40 28.81 -21.85
C ARG A 124 24.62 29.72 -21.80
N GLU A 125 25.63 29.31 -21.05
CA GLU A 125 26.96 29.91 -21.13
C GLU A 125 27.75 29.39 -22.33
N ASN A 126 28.86 30.06 -22.66
CA ASN A 126 29.74 29.63 -23.75
C ASN A 126 30.30 28.22 -23.48
N GLY A 127 30.20 27.34 -24.48
CA GLY A 127 30.67 25.94 -24.38
C GLY A 127 29.58 24.94 -23.98
N SER A 128 28.36 25.38 -23.68
CA SER A 128 27.22 24.50 -23.38
C SER A 128 26.42 24.13 -24.64
N LYS A 129 26.15 22.83 -24.80
CA LYS A 129 25.34 22.25 -25.87
C LYS A 129 24.05 21.65 -25.31
N VAL A 130 22.94 21.89 -25.98
CA VAL A 130 21.63 21.32 -25.67
C VAL A 130 21.04 20.76 -26.96
N TYR A 131 20.64 19.50 -26.93
CA TYR A 131 20.04 18.80 -28.07
C TYR A 131 19.07 17.72 -27.60
N LEU A 132 18.15 17.32 -28.47
CA LEU A 132 17.25 16.21 -28.20
C LEU A 132 17.98 14.89 -28.45
N GLU A 133 17.86 13.96 -27.51
CA GLU A 133 18.36 12.60 -27.63
C GLU A 133 17.18 11.66 -27.50
N LYS A 134 17.08 10.72 -28.45
CA LYS A 134 16.17 9.59 -28.31
C LYS A 134 16.93 8.49 -27.61
N LEU A 135 16.49 8.15 -26.42
CA LEU A 135 16.88 6.92 -25.76
C LEU A 135 15.76 5.92 -26.01
N ALA A 136 16.09 4.64 -26.12
CA ALA A 136 15.04 3.63 -26.09
C ALA A 136 14.34 3.75 -24.71
N SER A 137 13.11 4.28 -24.67
CA SER A 137 12.34 4.33 -23.41
C SER A 137 11.83 2.93 -23.21
N TRP A 138 12.08 2.42 -22.01
CA TRP A 138 11.40 1.23 -21.59
C TRP A 138 10.81 1.49 -20.22
N GLN A 139 9.71 2.25 -20.21
CA GLN A 139 8.79 2.31 -19.07
C GLN A 139 7.88 1.07 -19.00
N GLN A 140 7.81 0.26 -20.08
CA GLN A 140 6.98 -0.95 -20.16
C GLN A 140 7.40 -2.11 -19.25
N GLY A 141 8.49 -2.01 -18.48
CA GLY A 141 8.89 -3.11 -17.63
C GLY A 141 9.73 -2.64 -16.46
N LEU A 142 9.26 -2.97 -15.27
CA LEU A 142 9.97 -2.97 -13.99
C LEU A 142 9.92 -1.64 -13.24
N GLN A 143 8.71 -1.24 -12.86
CA GLN A 143 8.53 -0.85 -11.46
C GLN A 143 8.74 -2.12 -10.63
N PRO A 144 9.47 -2.08 -9.50
CA PRO A 144 9.34 -3.11 -8.49
C PRO A 144 7.85 -3.27 -8.24
N SER A 145 7.36 -4.48 -8.43
CA SER A 145 5.96 -4.83 -8.29
C SER A 145 5.39 -4.28 -6.96
N GLY A 146 4.18 -3.70 -6.97
CA GLY A 146 3.58 -3.06 -5.78
C GLY A 146 3.85 -1.56 -5.62
N VAL A 147 4.33 -0.88 -6.67
CA VAL A 147 4.19 0.56 -6.88
C VAL A 147 3.00 0.78 -7.82
N THR A 148 1.95 1.46 -7.34
CA THR A 148 0.81 1.86 -8.17
C THR A 148 1.30 2.72 -9.34
N PRO A 149 0.97 2.42 -10.60
CA PRO A 149 1.43 3.21 -11.74
C PRO A 149 0.93 4.64 -11.63
N SER A 150 1.83 5.61 -11.54
CA SER A 150 1.50 7.00 -11.81
C SER A 150 1.36 7.20 -13.32
N GLY A 151 0.24 6.78 -13.89
CA GLY A 151 -0.36 7.20 -15.17
C GLY A 151 0.52 7.62 -16.36
N ALA A 152 1.72 7.07 -16.56
CA ALA A 152 2.59 7.46 -17.67
C ALA A 152 2.27 6.66 -18.93
N SER A 153 2.03 7.37 -20.03
CA SER A 153 1.73 6.78 -21.34
C SER A 153 2.95 6.04 -21.92
N LEU A 154 2.64 4.97 -22.66
CA LEU A 154 3.58 3.97 -23.15
C LEU A 154 4.17 4.44 -24.50
N ALA A 155 5.33 5.08 -24.48
CA ALA A 155 6.15 5.29 -25.67
C ALA A 155 7.34 4.30 -25.69
N ASP A 156 7.66 3.76 -26.87
CA ASP A 156 8.81 2.86 -27.12
C ASP A 156 10.16 3.61 -27.24
N ASP A 157 10.13 4.92 -27.46
CA ASP A 157 11.30 5.82 -27.47
C ASP A 157 11.12 6.99 -26.49
N LEU A 158 12.04 7.17 -25.51
CA LEU A 158 12.05 8.32 -24.62
C LEU A 158 12.70 9.44 -25.40
N GLN A 159 11.96 10.51 -25.64
CA GLN A 159 12.59 11.77 -25.99
C GLN A 159 13.08 12.44 -24.70
N CYS A 160 14.38 12.74 -24.64
CA CYS A 160 14.97 13.48 -23.54
C CYS A 160 15.79 14.67 -24.06
N ILE A 161 16.02 15.65 -23.19
CA ILE A 161 16.95 16.75 -23.47
C ILE A 161 18.31 16.35 -22.92
N CYS A 162 19.33 16.35 -23.78
CA CYS A 162 20.72 16.12 -23.40
C CYS A 162 21.46 17.47 -23.34
N ILE A 163 22.13 17.71 -22.22
CA ILE A 163 22.91 18.91 -21.95
C ILE A 163 24.36 18.50 -21.73
N SER A 164 25.29 19.16 -22.41
CA SER A 164 26.72 18.97 -22.26
C SER A 164 27.41 20.31 -21.99
N ASN A 165 27.91 20.48 -20.77
CA ASN A 165 28.72 21.62 -20.35
C ASN A 165 30.22 21.27 -20.48
N GLU A 166 30.95 22.00 -21.31
CA GLU A 166 32.40 21.76 -21.52
C GLU A 166 33.29 22.44 -20.46
N GLU A 167 32.81 23.57 -19.90
CA GLU A 167 33.53 24.42 -18.94
C GLU A 167 33.31 24.00 -17.48
N VAL A 168 34.32 24.22 -16.63
CA VAL A 168 34.29 23.84 -15.20
C VAL A 168 33.13 24.50 -14.45
N LYS A 169 32.81 25.75 -14.79
CA LYS A 169 31.72 26.54 -14.22
C LYS A 169 30.52 26.68 -15.16
N GLY A 170 30.41 25.83 -16.18
CA GLY A 170 29.34 25.95 -17.17
C GLY A 170 27.97 25.89 -16.52
N LEU A 171 27.09 26.83 -16.89
CA LEU A 171 25.70 26.87 -16.46
C LEU A 171 24.77 26.79 -17.67
N THR A 172 23.84 25.84 -17.62
CA THR A 172 22.69 25.78 -18.52
C THR A 172 21.42 25.77 -17.68
N ILE A 173 20.45 26.61 -18.01
CA ILE A 173 19.15 26.65 -17.35
C ILE A 173 18.08 26.35 -18.39
N LEU A 174 17.23 25.38 -18.11
CA LEU A 174 16.00 25.13 -18.86
C LEU A 174 14.83 25.78 -18.10
N HIS A 175 14.09 26.66 -18.76
CA HIS A 175 12.92 27.30 -18.17
C HIS A 175 11.65 26.72 -18.78
N TYR A 176 10.72 26.32 -17.93
CA TYR A 176 9.36 26.00 -18.35
C TYR A 176 8.63 27.31 -18.67
N GLY A 177 8.07 27.40 -19.88
CA GLY A 177 7.62 28.66 -20.47
C GLY A 177 6.30 29.19 -19.90
N GLU A 178 5.46 28.33 -19.33
CA GLU A 178 4.14 28.70 -18.83
C GLU A 178 4.17 29.04 -17.34
N THR A 179 3.21 29.87 -16.92
CA THR A 179 2.90 30.12 -15.51
C THR A 179 1.86 29.12 -15.04
N ILE A 180 2.14 28.42 -13.96
CA ILE A 180 1.29 27.34 -13.46
C ILE A 180 0.48 27.88 -12.27
N PRO A 181 -0.87 27.79 -12.29
CA PRO A 181 -1.70 28.24 -11.17
C PRO A 181 -1.49 27.36 -9.94
N VAL A 182 -1.40 27.99 -8.78
CA VAL A 182 -1.25 27.31 -7.48
C VAL A 182 -1.98 28.10 -6.39
N PHE A 183 -2.31 27.43 -5.30
CA PHE A 183 -2.91 28.04 -4.12
C PHE A 183 -1.85 28.46 -3.11
N GLU A 184 -2.09 29.58 -2.42
CA GLU A 184 -1.22 30.05 -1.34
C GLU A 184 -1.29 29.12 -0.12
N GLY A 185 -0.15 28.86 0.52
CA GLY A 185 -0.09 28.00 1.70
C GLY A 185 -0.12 26.49 1.42
N ASP A 186 -0.38 26.08 0.19
CA ASP A 186 -0.47 24.67 -0.18
C ASP A 186 0.90 24.04 -0.47
N HIS A 187 0.98 22.72 -0.37
CA HIS A 187 2.19 21.97 -0.73
C HIS A 187 2.11 21.42 -2.13
N TYR A 188 3.22 21.52 -2.85
CA TYR A 188 3.42 20.96 -4.18
C TYR A 188 4.74 20.22 -4.24
N SER A 189 4.86 19.32 -5.20
CA SER A 189 6.13 18.67 -5.51
C SER A 189 6.42 18.62 -6.99
N VAL A 190 7.65 18.94 -7.36
CA VAL A 190 8.15 18.73 -8.72
C VAL A 190 9.00 17.48 -8.73
N GLN A 191 8.63 16.52 -9.57
CA GLN A 191 9.41 15.32 -9.84
C GLN A 191 10.16 15.51 -11.15
N THR A 192 11.47 15.27 -11.14
CA THR A 192 12.32 15.40 -12.32
C THR A 192 12.99 14.09 -12.68
N ALA A 193 12.81 13.61 -13.91
CA ALA A 193 13.53 12.44 -14.41
C ALA A 193 14.94 12.84 -14.86
N LEU A 194 15.97 12.40 -14.12
CA LEU A 194 17.38 12.75 -14.33
C LEU A 194 18.20 11.52 -14.74
N SER A 195 19.13 11.71 -15.67
CA SER A 195 20.15 10.70 -15.99
C SER A 195 21.55 11.30 -16.14
N LEU A 196 22.51 10.73 -15.39
CA LEU A 196 23.92 11.11 -15.36
C LEU A 196 24.79 9.86 -15.53
N GLU A 197 25.67 9.84 -16.53
CA GLU A 197 26.66 8.77 -16.69
C GLU A 197 27.78 8.87 -15.63
N ALA A 198 28.10 10.09 -15.20
CA ALA A 198 29.05 10.42 -14.15
C ALA A 198 28.60 11.72 -13.45
N PRO A 199 29.10 12.02 -12.22
CA PRO A 199 28.81 13.29 -11.56
C PRO A 199 29.28 14.47 -12.42
N LEU A 200 28.48 15.54 -12.43
CA LEU A 200 28.86 16.86 -12.92
C LEU A 200 29.87 17.53 -11.98
N GLY A 201 30.53 18.58 -12.46
CA GLY A 201 31.42 19.40 -11.63
C GLY A 201 30.73 20.02 -10.41
N GLU A 202 29.42 20.30 -10.49
CA GLU A 202 28.61 20.77 -9.36
C GLU A 202 27.34 19.93 -9.15
N GLY A 203 26.43 19.86 -10.14
CA GLY A 203 25.20 19.07 -10.03
C GLY A 203 24.00 19.67 -10.77
N ILE A 204 22.81 19.14 -10.49
CA ILE A 204 21.53 19.58 -11.04
C ILE A 204 20.62 20.02 -9.90
N CYS A 205 19.91 21.14 -10.05
CA CYS A 205 18.84 21.54 -9.12
C CYS A 205 17.63 22.09 -9.85
N ILE A 206 16.46 21.97 -9.22
CA ILE A 206 15.19 22.53 -9.68
C ILE A 206 14.97 23.89 -9.04
N GLY A 207 14.56 24.86 -9.82
CA GLY A 207 14.20 26.19 -9.37
C GLY A 207 12.70 26.44 -9.45
N VAL A 208 12.16 27.10 -8.42
CA VAL A 208 10.75 27.47 -8.30
C VAL A 208 10.66 28.96 -8.01
N HIS A 209 10.02 29.70 -8.90
CA HIS A 209 9.73 31.11 -8.74
C HIS A 209 8.24 31.32 -8.44
N PHE A 210 7.92 31.92 -7.30
CA PHE A 210 6.55 32.25 -6.92
C PHE A 210 6.15 33.63 -7.43
N LEU A 211 4.92 33.74 -7.96
CA LEU A 211 4.35 34.96 -8.50
C LEU A 211 3.01 35.26 -7.83
N ASN A 212 2.73 36.55 -7.61
CA ASN A 212 1.40 36.99 -7.17
C ASN A 212 0.39 37.02 -8.33
N ALA A 213 -0.86 37.34 -8.03
CA ALA A 213 -1.94 37.44 -9.04
C ALA A 213 -1.67 38.48 -10.14
N ALA A 214 -0.79 39.46 -9.91
CA ALA A 214 -0.35 40.45 -10.90
C ALA A 214 0.87 39.99 -11.73
N GLY A 215 1.35 38.76 -11.52
CA GLY A 215 2.53 38.19 -12.20
C GLY A 215 3.86 38.71 -11.68
N GLN A 216 3.89 39.36 -10.51
CA GLN A 216 5.12 39.90 -9.91
C GLN A 216 5.77 38.84 -9.00
N PRO A 217 7.11 38.72 -8.99
CA PRO A 217 7.83 37.78 -8.13
C PRO A 217 7.65 38.03 -6.63
N LEU A 218 7.43 36.96 -5.86
CA LEU A 218 7.29 36.95 -4.40
C LEU A 218 8.58 36.48 -3.70
N GLY A 219 9.70 37.16 -3.98
CA GLY A 219 11.00 36.86 -3.40
C GLY A 219 11.99 36.27 -4.40
N THR A 220 13.01 35.57 -3.89
CA THR A 220 14.03 34.89 -4.70
C THR A 220 13.57 33.51 -5.14
N GLU A 221 14.20 32.96 -6.17
CA GLU A 221 14.00 31.56 -6.58
C GLU A 221 14.29 30.62 -5.41
N LEU A 222 13.39 29.67 -5.18
CA LEU A 222 13.60 28.56 -4.28
C LEU A 222 14.28 27.43 -5.06
N LEU A 223 15.43 26.93 -4.58
CA LEU A 223 16.19 25.87 -5.23
C LEU A 223 16.11 24.56 -4.46
N SER A 224 16.00 23.44 -5.18
CA SER A 224 16.12 22.10 -4.62
C SER A 224 17.56 21.82 -4.16
N PRO A 225 17.78 20.79 -3.32
CA PRO A 225 19.09 20.18 -3.14
C PRO A 225 19.72 19.78 -4.49
N LEU A 226 21.06 19.73 -4.53
CA LEU A 226 21.80 19.33 -5.73
C LEU A 226 21.78 17.81 -5.90
N PHE A 227 21.27 17.35 -7.04
CA PHE A 227 21.44 15.99 -7.51
C PHE A 227 22.78 15.87 -8.25
N ASN A 228 23.69 15.01 -7.78
CA ASN A 228 24.98 14.80 -8.45
C ASN A 228 25.58 13.41 -8.27
N ARG A 229 24.83 12.38 -8.70
CA ARG A 229 25.30 10.98 -8.68
C ARG A 229 25.03 10.28 -10.01
N PRO A 230 25.84 9.26 -10.38
CA PRO A 230 25.55 8.43 -11.55
C PRO A 230 24.20 7.73 -11.41
N THR A 231 23.52 7.53 -12.53
CA THR A 231 22.23 6.83 -12.62
C THR A 231 22.31 5.64 -13.56
N LEU A 232 23.39 4.87 -13.45
CA LEU A 232 23.55 3.62 -14.21
C LEU A 232 22.39 2.66 -13.91
N THR A 233 22.22 1.63 -14.73
CA THR A 233 21.18 0.62 -14.53
C THR A 233 21.25 0.01 -13.14
N ASN A 234 20.16 0.12 -12.38
CA ASN A 234 20.05 -0.50 -11.07
C ASN A 234 19.87 -2.02 -11.22
N TRP A 235 20.49 -2.81 -10.36
CA TRP A 235 20.30 -4.26 -10.31
C TRP A 235 18.83 -4.70 -10.29
N ALA A 236 17.96 -3.95 -9.62
CA ALA A 236 16.53 -4.21 -9.49
C ALA A 236 15.81 -4.27 -10.84
N TYR A 237 16.23 -3.40 -11.76
CA TYR A 237 15.70 -3.32 -13.12
C TYR A 237 16.00 -4.57 -13.96
N LEU A 238 16.94 -5.40 -13.54
CA LEU A 238 17.31 -6.61 -14.27
C LEU A 238 16.78 -7.89 -13.61
N LEU A 239 16.27 -7.81 -12.38
CA LEU A 239 16.01 -8.99 -11.56
C LEU A 239 15.01 -9.96 -12.20
N GLU A 240 13.82 -9.46 -12.56
CA GLU A 240 12.77 -10.31 -13.10
C GLU A 240 13.17 -10.92 -14.44
N ALA A 241 13.78 -10.13 -15.33
CA ALA A 241 14.27 -10.61 -16.62
C ALA A 241 15.37 -11.67 -16.46
N THR A 242 16.25 -11.52 -15.46
CA THR A 242 17.26 -12.52 -15.13
C THR A 242 16.61 -13.80 -14.61
N GLY A 243 15.57 -13.69 -13.77
CA GLY A 243 14.75 -14.81 -13.31
C GLY A 243 14.01 -15.51 -14.46
N ALA A 244 13.46 -14.75 -15.41
CA ALA A 244 12.81 -15.28 -16.59
C ALA A 244 13.78 -16.06 -17.48
N ASP A 245 14.98 -15.53 -17.75
CA ASP A 245 16.05 -16.27 -18.44
C ASP A 245 16.43 -17.56 -17.68
N ALA A 246 16.59 -17.49 -16.36
CA ALA A 246 16.91 -18.67 -15.55
C ALA A 246 15.79 -19.72 -15.59
N ASN A 247 14.52 -19.29 -15.56
CA ASN A 247 13.35 -20.18 -15.70
C ASN A 247 13.28 -20.81 -17.09
N MET A 248 13.54 -20.05 -18.17
CA MET A 248 13.60 -20.61 -19.52
C MET A 248 14.70 -21.68 -19.60
N TYR A 249 15.90 -21.41 -19.06
CA TYR A 249 16.95 -22.42 -19.01
C TYR A 249 16.54 -23.66 -18.22
N MET A 250 15.94 -23.48 -17.04
CA MET A 250 15.48 -24.58 -16.19
C MET A 250 14.46 -25.49 -16.90
N ILE A 251 13.57 -24.92 -17.71
CA ILE A 251 12.54 -25.66 -18.44
C ILE A 251 13.08 -26.30 -19.72
N THR A 252 13.83 -25.56 -20.54
CA THR A 252 14.23 -26.01 -21.89
C THR A 252 15.60 -26.69 -21.94
N GLY A 253 16.49 -26.37 -21.00
CA GLY A 253 17.90 -26.77 -21.02
C GLY A 253 18.76 -26.01 -22.04
N GLU A 254 18.21 -25.03 -22.75
CA GLU A 254 18.95 -24.29 -23.79
C GLU A 254 19.95 -23.31 -23.19
N SER A 255 21.24 -23.52 -23.49
CA SER A 255 22.34 -22.75 -22.88
C SER A 255 22.30 -21.25 -23.16
N VAL A 256 21.61 -20.80 -24.21
CA VAL A 256 21.47 -19.37 -24.55
C VAL A 256 20.83 -18.60 -23.39
N PHE A 257 19.83 -19.18 -22.72
CA PHE A 257 19.16 -18.55 -21.59
C PHE A 257 20.07 -18.49 -20.36
N ALA A 258 20.83 -19.55 -20.09
CA ALA A 258 21.82 -19.55 -19.01
C ALA A 258 22.92 -18.50 -19.23
N VAL A 259 23.38 -18.29 -20.47
CA VAL A 259 24.35 -17.24 -20.82
C VAL A 259 23.78 -15.85 -20.52
N ARG A 260 22.53 -15.58 -20.92
CA ARG A 260 21.86 -14.30 -20.68
C ARG A 260 21.65 -14.03 -19.19
N ALA A 261 21.19 -15.04 -18.44
CA ALA A 261 21.03 -14.96 -16.99
C ALA A 261 22.37 -14.69 -16.29
N LYS A 262 23.46 -15.40 -16.68
CA LYS A 262 24.81 -15.17 -16.15
C LYS A 262 25.24 -13.71 -16.31
N GLN A 263 25.12 -13.15 -17.51
CA GLN A 263 25.58 -11.80 -17.82
C GLN A 263 24.90 -10.74 -16.95
N LYS A 264 23.58 -10.85 -16.79
CA LYS A 264 22.81 -9.94 -15.92
C LYS A 264 23.15 -10.16 -14.45
N LEU A 265 23.24 -11.41 -13.99
CA LEU A 265 23.58 -11.74 -12.62
C LEU A 265 24.96 -11.17 -12.21
N GLN A 266 25.97 -11.28 -13.08
CA GLN A 266 27.29 -10.69 -12.86
C GLN A 266 27.22 -9.16 -12.70
N TYR A 267 26.46 -8.50 -13.57
CA TYR A 267 26.27 -7.05 -13.47
C TYR A 267 25.54 -6.66 -12.17
N MET A 268 24.43 -7.33 -11.87
CA MET A 268 23.59 -7.04 -10.70
C MET A 268 24.38 -7.15 -9.39
N LEU A 269 25.16 -8.23 -9.21
CA LEU A 269 25.94 -8.44 -7.99
C LEU A 269 27.08 -7.43 -7.84
N ALA A 270 27.67 -6.97 -8.94
CA ALA A 270 28.65 -5.90 -8.92
C ALA A 270 28.01 -4.55 -8.54
N ASP A 271 26.85 -4.23 -9.13
CA ASP A 271 26.08 -3.02 -8.85
C ASP A 271 25.59 -2.97 -7.39
N MET A 272 24.99 -4.05 -6.89
CA MET A 272 24.59 -4.20 -5.48
C MET A 272 25.74 -3.83 -4.53
N ARG A 273 26.94 -4.39 -4.75
CA ARG A 273 28.10 -4.13 -3.90
C ARG A 273 28.47 -2.64 -3.88
N VAL A 274 28.52 -1.98 -5.04
CA VAL A 274 28.86 -0.55 -5.12
C VAL A 274 27.82 0.29 -4.39
N GLY A 275 26.54 0.01 -4.61
CA GLY A 275 25.46 0.73 -3.92
C GLY A 275 25.45 0.48 -2.41
N MET A 276 25.77 -0.73 -1.96
CA MET A 276 25.89 -1.07 -0.53
C MET A 276 27.07 -0.35 0.15
N ASP A 277 28.23 -0.23 -0.51
CA ASP A 277 29.36 0.57 0.00
C ASP A 277 28.95 2.05 0.21
N ILE A 278 28.20 2.60 -0.75
CA ILE A 278 27.67 3.97 -0.69
C ILE A 278 26.65 4.11 0.44
N PHE A 279 25.73 3.16 0.57
CA PHE A 279 24.71 3.14 1.62
C PHE A 279 25.32 3.03 3.01
N ARG A 280 26.28 2.12 3.22
CA ARG A 280 27.02 1.97 4.48
C ARG A 280 27.76 3.24 4.88
N ARG A 281 28.37 3.95 3.91
CA ARG A 281 29.18 5.15 4.19
C ARG A 281 28.34 6.34 4.64
N ASP A 282 27.24 6.60 3.95
CA ASP A 282 26.49 7.85 4.13
C ASP A 282 25.24 7.66 5.00
N GLY A 283 24.87 6.42 5.33
CA GLY A 283 23.89 6.09 6.37
C GLY A 283 22.42 6.18 5.96
N TRP A 284 22.10 6.75 4.80
CA TRP A 284 20.76 6.80 4.20
C TRP A 284 20.86 7.50 2.83
N HIS A 285 20.10 7.06 1.82
CA HIS A 285 20.03 7.73 0.51
C HIS A 285 18.61 7.73 -0.03
N ASP A 286 18.30 8.71 -0.89
CA ASP A 286 17.08 8.80 -1.70
C ASP A 286 16.94 7.67 -2.75
N ASP A 287 17.70 6.58 -2.62
CA ASP A 287 17.58 5.35 -3.41
C ASP A 287 17.68 4.15 -2.45
N ASP A 288 16.53 3.69 -1.96
CA ASP A 288 16.43 2.61 -0.99
C ASP A 288 16.76 1.24 -1.57
N THR A 289 16.93 1.13 -2.89
CA THR A 289 17.21 -0.12 -3.60
C THR A 289 18.47 -0.84 -3.11
N TYR A 290 19.38 -0.11 -2.45
CA TYR A 290 20.60 -0.64 -1.84
C TYR A 290 20.52 -0.78 -0.32
N GLY A 291 19.35 -0.50 0.28
CA GLY A 291 19.06 -0.73 1.69
C GLY A 291 18.85 -2.22 2.01
N ALA A 292 18.96 -2.56 3.29
CA ALA A 292 19.00 -3.95 3.75
C ALA A 292 17.76 -4.76 3.35
N VAL A 293 16.57 -4.14 3.33
CA VAL A 293 15.33 -4.79 2.90
C VAL A 293 15.41 -5.28 1.46
N HIS A 294 15.80 -4.39 0.53
CA HIS A 294 15.78 -4.69 -0.90
C HIS A 294 16.97 -5.57 -1.30
N ILE A 295 18.14 -5.36 -0.69
CA ILE A 295 19.27 -6.28 -0.86
C ILE A 295 18.96 -7.66 -0.28
N GLY A 296 18.25 -7.78 0.85
CA GLY A 296 17.79 -9.07 1.37
C GLY A 296 16.93 -9.83 0.35
N ARG A 297 15.95 -9.15 -0.25
CA ARG A 297 15.11 -9.70 -1.33
C ARG A 297 15.95 -10.09 -2.55
N GLY A 298 16.84 -9.21 -2.98
CA GLY A 298 17.75 -9.41 -4.10
C GLY A 298 18.70 -10.59 -3.89
N LEU A 299 19.24 -10.75 -2.68
CA LEU A 299 20.14 -11.84 -2.33
C LEU A 299 19.43 -13.20 -2.40
N ALA A 300 18.20 -13.30 -1.90
CA ALA A 300 17.39 -14.52 -2.04
C ALA A 300 17.19 -14.88 -3.51
N ALA A 301 16.73 -13.91 -4.31
CA ALA A 301 16.43 -14.12 -5.72
C ALA A 301 17.68 -14.44 -6.56
N ALA A 302 18.76 -13.68 -6.38
CA ALA A 302 20.04 -13.93 -7.05
C ALA A 302 20.61 -15.31 -6.69
N SER A 303 20.46 -15.75 -5.43
CA SER A 303 20.91 -17.09 -5.01
C SER A 303 20.14 -18.20 -5.72
N VAL A 304 18.81 -18.07 -5.82
CA VAL A 304 17.96 -19.02 -6.57
C VAL A 304 18.32 -19.01 -8.06
N ILE A 305 18.45 -17.84 -8.66
CA ILE A 305 18.83 -17.68 -10.08
C ILE A 305 20.17 -18.35 -10.36
N TYR A 306 21.19 -18.12 -9.51
CA TYR A 306 22.49 -18.77 -9.65
C TYR A 306 22.36 -20.30 -9.59
N ASP A 307 21.65 -20.81 -8.58
CA ASP A 307 21.44 -22.25 -8.38
C ASP A 307 20.73 -22.90 -9.59
N GLN A 308 19.80 -22.19 -10.23
CA GLN A 308 19.15 -22.64 -11.48
C GLN A 308 20.12 -22.80 -12.66
N ILE A 309 21.14 -21.93 -12.77
CA ILE A 309 22.04 -21.92 -13.93
C ILE A 309 23.44 -22.50 -13.65
N ALA A 310 23.77 -22.82 -12.40
CA ALA A 310 25.11 -23.28 -11.98
C ALA A 310 25.58 -24.52 -12.76
N GLY A 311 24.67 -25.47 -13.03
CA GLY A 311 24.94 -26.71 -13.77
C GLY A 311 25.13 -26.55 -15.29
N SER A 312 24.93 -25.34 -15.83
CA SER A 312 24.89 -25.10 -17.29
C SER A 312 26.24 -25.12 -18.00
N SER A 313 27.34 -25.17 -17.26
CA SER A 313 28.72 -25.06 -17.79
C SER A 313 29.02 -23.72 -18.49
N VAL A 314 28.15 -22.69 -18.35
CA VAL A 314 28.38 -21.36 -18.97
C VAL A 314 29.35 -20.48 -18.18
N PHE A 315 29.70 -20.86 -16.96
CA PHE A 315 30.65 -20.14 -16.12
C PHE A 315 32.09 -20.58 -16.40
N LEU A 316 32.96 -19.62 -16.73
CA LEU A 316 34.39 -19.86 -16.69
C LEU A 316 34.87 -19.87 -15.23
N THR A 317 35.90 -20.65 -14.89
CA THR A 317 36.37 -20.80 -13.49
C THR A 317 36.69 -19.46 -12.80
N GLY A 318 37.24 -18.50 -13.54
CA GLY A 318 37.50 -17.15 -13.02
C GLY A 318 36.23 -16.34 -12.76
N GLU A 319 35.26 -16.42 -13.68
CA GLU A 319 33.96 -15.73 -13.56
C GLU A 319 33.15 -16.27 -12.38
N GLU A 320 33.12 -17.60 -12.19
CA GLU A 320 32.44 -18.24 -11.06
C GLU A 320 33.07 -17.79 -9.74
N THR A 321 34.41 -17.74 -9.68
CA THR A 321 35.14 -17.31 -8.47
C THR A 321 34.81 -15.86 -8.10
N GLU A 322 34.75 -14.97 -9.09
CA GLU A 322 34.39 -13.56 -8.90
C GLU A 322 32.94 -13.39 -8.46
N LEU A 323 32.01 -14.06 -9.13
CA LEU A 323 30.59 -14.04 -8.78
C LEU A 323 30.33 -14.54 -7.36
N LEU A 324 30.96 -15.65 -6.96
CA LEU A 324 30.89 -16.15 -5.58
C LEU A 324 31.52 -15.17 -4.58
N ALA A 325 32.54 -14.40 -4.98
CA ALA A 325 33.10 -13.35 -4.13
C ALA A 325 32.11 -12.19 -3.88
N HIS A 326 31.32 -11.82 -4.88
CA HIS A 326 30.26 -10.82 -4.69
C HIS A 326 29.18 -11.31 -3.73
N PHE A 327 28.69 -12.55 -3.90
CA PHE A 327 27.73 -13.13 -2.96
C PHE A 327 28.25 -13.12 -1.52
N ARG A 328 29.50 -13.57 -1.31
CA ARG A 328 30.13 -13.55 0.02
C ARG A 328 30.18 -12.14 0.62
N TYR A 329 30.58 -11.15 -0.17
CA TYR A 329 30.63 -9.76 0.27
C TYR A 329 29.24 -9.25 0.68
N ILE A 330 28.21 -9.51 -0.14
CA ILE A 330 26.83 -9.08 0.14
C ILE A 330 26.32 -9.73 1.42
N ALA A 331 26.53 -11.05 1.58
CA ALA A 331 26.12 -11.79 2.78
C ALA A 331 26.87 -11.32 4.05
N GLU A 332 28.16 -11.01 3.94
CA GLU A 332 28.95 -10.43 5.04
C GLU A 332 28.43 -9.04 5.43
N MET A 333 28.13 -8.18 4.45
CA MET A 333 27.55 -6.85 4.71
C MET A 333 26.16 -6.94 5.35
N MET A 334 25.34 -7.94 4.99
CA MET A 334 24.07 -8.19 5.67
C MET A 334 24.25 -8.54 7.16
N MET A 335 25.44 -8.91 7.61
CA MET A 335 25.77 -9.13 9.02
C MET A 335 26.47 -7.93 9.68
N ASP A 336 26.71 -6.85 8.95
CA ASP A 336 27.37 -5.65 9.47
C ASP A 336 26.36 -4.66 10.07
N THR A 337 26.50 -4.39 11.37
CA THR A 337 25.66 -3.42 12.08
C THR A 337 25.99 -1.97 11.73
N HIS A 338 27.14 -1.66 11.12
CA HIS A 338 27.34 -0.33 10.52
C HIS A 338 26.49 -0.12 9.26
N TYR A 339 26.16 -1.20 8.54
CA TYR A 339 25.29 -1.12 7.38
C TYR A 339 23.81 -1.15 7.76
N TYR A 340 23.41 -2.02 8.69
CA TYR A 340 22.03 -2.07 9.19
C TYR A 340 21.96 -2.53 10.65
N ARG A 341 21.33 -1.72 11.51
CA ARG A 341 21.21 -1.96 12.96
C ARG A 341 20.12 -2.98 13.30
N PHE A 342 20.28 -4.22 12.85
CA PHE A 342 19.38 -5.33 13.18
C PHE A 342 19.47 -5.79 14.66
N ASP A 343 20.44 -5.28 15.41
CA ASP A 343 20.73 -5.60 16.80
C ASP A 343 19.88 -4.79 17.80
N LEU A 344 19.25 -3.70 17.35
CA LEU A 344 18.41 -2.86 18.20
C LEU A 344 17.01 -3.45 18.34
N GLU A 345 16.48 -3.59 19.56
CA GLU A 345 15.13 -4.13 19.77
C GLU A 345 14.05 -3.29 19.08
N THR A 346 14.18 -1.97 19.21
CA THR A 346 13.38 -0.96 18.54
C THR A 346 14.29 0.09 17.93
N PHE A 347 13.97 0.55 16.73
CA PHE A 347 14.64 1.70 16.11
C PHE A 347 13.74 2.93 16.23
N PRO A 348 14.30 4.16 16.38
CA PRO A 348 13.50 5.38 16.54
C PRO A 348 12.72 5.80 15.28
N ASP A 349 12.91 5.11 14.16
CA ASP A 349 12.11 5.25 12.94
C ASP A 349 11.52 3.90 12.52
N GLU A 350 10.54 3.95 11.61
CA GLU A 350 9.78 2.79 11.13
C GLU A 350 10.62 1.79 10.31
N LYS A 351 11.89 2.08 10.01
CA LYS A 351 12.70 1.38 8.99
C LYS A 351 13.87 0.57 9.57
N GLY A 352 13.94 0.40 10.89
CA GLY A 352 15.09 -0.24 11.54
C GLY A 352 14.77 -1.22 12.67
N GLY A 353 15.79 -1.96 13.09
CA GLY A 353 15.74 -2.78 14.29
C GLY A 353 15.17 -4.18 14.09
N LYS A 354 15.21 -4.95 15.17
CA LYS A 354 14.91 -6.38 15.20
C LYS A 354 13.47 -6.68 14.79
N ARG A 355 12.55 -5.79 15.14
CA ARG A 355 11.09 -5.86 14.85
C ARG A 355 10.73 -5.59 13.40
N SER A 356 11.47 -4.72 12.71
CA SER A 356 11.10 -4.22 11.38
C SER A 356 11.02 -5.34 10.33
N ASN A 357 10.07 -5.21 9.40
CA ASN A 357 10.04 -5.93 8.13
C ASN A 357 11.40 -5.94 7.41
N TRP A 358 12.18 -4.84 7.45
CA TRP A 358 13.52 -4.79 6.84
C TRP A 358 14.44 -5.90 7.35
N ASN A 359 14.38 -6.19 8.66
CA ASN A 359 15.16 -7.27 9.25
C ASN A 359 14.61 -8.66 8.88
N ALA A 360 13.29 -8.80 8.69
CA ALA A 360 12.68 -10.04 8.20
C ALA A 360 13.17 -10.38 6.78
N ASP A 361 13.08 -9.43 5.85
CA ASP A 361 13.57 -9.56 4.48
C ASP A 361 15.08 -9.81 4.41
N ARG A 362 15.88 -9.04 5.16
CA ARG A 362 17.33 -9.20 5.25
C ARG A 362 17.73 -10.57 5.82
N ALA A 363 17.10 -11.01 6.91
CA ALA A 363 17.41 -12.28 7.54
C ALA A 363 17.01 -13.47 6.66
N THR A 364 15.84 -13.44 6.02
CA THR A 364 15.44 -14.48 5.08
C THR A 364 16.33 -14.52 3.84
N GLY A 365 16.73 -13.37 3.29
CA GLY A 365 17.71 -13.28 2.20
C GLY A 365 19.02 -13.97 2.53
N LEU A 366 19.55 -13.68 3.72
CA LEU A 366 20.77 -14.30 4.25
C LEU A 366 20.58 -15.81 4.48
N GLY A 367 19.42 -16.23 4.99
CA GLY A 367 19.08 -17.63 5.20
C GLY A 367 18.96 -18.44 3.91
N VAL A 368 18.35 -17.86 2.86
CA VAL A 368 18.27 -18.47 1.53
C VAL A 368 19.68 -18.64 0.94
N TYR A 369 20.52 -17.61 1.02
CA TYR A 369 21.94 -17.73 0.64
C TYR A 369 22.63 -18.87 1.38
N ALA A 370 22.52 -18.92 2.70
CA ALA A 370 23.16 -19.96 3.51
C ALA A 370 22.70 -21.39 3.14
N LEU A 371 21.43 -21.56 2.77
CA LEU A 371 20.88 -22.85 2.33
C LEU A 371 21.41 -23.30 0.96
N LEU A 372 21.56 -22.37 0.02
CA LEU A 372 21.99 -22.65 -1.35
C LEU A 372 23.52 -22.70 -1.52
N PHE A 373 24.27 -22.11 -0.59
CA PHE A 373 25.73 -22.14 -0.56
C PHE A 373 26.28 -22.86 0.69
N PRO A 374 25.95 -24.13 0.94
CA PRO A 374 26.28 -24.81 2.19
C PRO A 374 27.78 -25.04 2.41
N ASN A 375 28.59 -24.95 1.36
CA ASN A 375 30.05 -25.11 1.42
C ASN A 375 30.77 -23.80 1.80
N GLU A 376 30.08 -22.66 1.79
CA GLU A 376 30.66 -21.39 2.19
C GLU A 376 30.90 -21.37 3.70
N LYS A 377 32.06 -20.86 4.10
CA LYS A 377 32.59 -21.01 5.47
C LYS A 377 31.63 -20.49 6.55
N GLN A 378 30.87 -19.44 6.24
CA GLN A 378 29.98 -18.77 7.20
C GLN A 378 28.51 -19.19 7.08
N SER A 379 28.16 -20.07 6.13
CA SER A 379 26.75 -20.38 5.85
C SER A 379 26.01 -20.96 7.05
N GLU A 380 26.64 -21.80 7.87
CA GLU A 380 26.01 -22.31 9.09
C GLU A 380 25.66 -21.16 10.07
N ALA A 381 26.61 -20.26 10.33
CA ALA A 381 26.39 -19.11 11.19
C ALA A 381 25.32 -18.15 10.65
N TYR A 382 25.29 -17.95 9.32
CA TYR A 382 24.28 -17.13 8.65
C TYR A 382 22.89 -17.74 8.73
N LEU A 383 22.77 -19.07 8.57
CA LEU A 383 21.50 -19.78 8.73
C LEU A 383 21.01 -19.72 10.18
N ASP A 384 21.89 -19.97 11.15
CA ASP A 384 21.55 -19.88 12.57
C ASP A 384 21.07 -18.48 12.95
N HIS A 385 21.75 -17.44 12.44
CA HIS A 385 21.33 -16.06 12.62
C HIS A 385 19.95 -15.81 12.03
N ALA A 386 19.70 -16.21 10.78
CA ALA A 386 18.41 -16.06 10.12
C ALA A 386 17.28 -16.75 10.91
N LEU A 387 17.50 -18.00 11.33
CA LEU A 387 16.55 -18.74 12.16
C LEU A 387 16.29 -18.04 13.50
N SER A 388 17.33 -17.48 14.14
CA SER A 388 17.17 -16.75 15.40
C SER A 388 16.29 -15.50 15.25
N VAL A 389 16.45 -14.76 14.16
CA VAL A 389 15.62 -13.58 13.86
C VAL A 389 14.17 -13.99 13.63
N ILE A 390 13.93 -14.98 12.76
CA ILE A 390 12.55 -15.38 12.43
C ILE A 390 11.87 -16.00 13.64
N ASN A 391 12.57 -16.82 14.44
CA ASN A 391 12.01 -17.38 15.67
C ASN A 391 11.60 -16.28 16.65
N TRP A 392 12.42 -15.25 16.79
CA TRP A 392 12.09 -14.12 17.66
C TRP A 392 10.93 -13.29 17.09
N GLN A 393 10.89 -13.00 15.79
CA GLN A 393 9.78 -12.25 15.18
C GLN A 393 8.45 -13.01 15.28
N LEU A 394 8.44 -14.32 15.04
CA LEU A 394 7.23 -15.14 15.24
C LEU A 394 6.77 -15.20 16.70
N ALA A 395 7.69 -15.07 17.66
CA ALA A 395 7.37 -15.10 19.09
C ALA A 395 6.91 -13.74 19.62
N GLU A 396 7.57 -12.66 19.20
CA GLU A 396 7.47 -11.34 19.85
C GLU A 396 6.84 -10.25 18.97
N VAL A 397 6.72 -10.47 17.65
CA VAL A 397 6.23 -9.45 16.70
C VAL A 397 4.90 -9.86 16.07
N VAL A 398 4.79 -11.09 15.58
CA VAL A 398 3.52 -11.62 15.08
C VAL A 398 2.59 -11.82 16.26
N ASP A 399 1.42 -11.20 16.22
CA ASP A 399 0.46 -11.21 17.33
C ASP A 399 -0.26 -12.56 17.49
N SER A 400 -1.14 -12.69 18.49
CA SER A 400 -1.85 -13.96 18.74
C SER A 400 -2.79 -14.39 17.61
N ASP A 401 -3.32 -13.44 16.85
CA ASP A 401 -4.21 -13.70 15.71
C ASP A 401 -3.43 -13.95 14.41
N GLY A 402 -2.11 -13.77 14.46
CA GLY A 402 -1.21 -13.97 13.33
C GLY A 402 -0.96 -12.71 12.52
N ALA A 403 -1.44 -11.55 12.94
CA ALA A 403 -1.20 -10.31 12.21
C ALA A 403 0.27 -9.87 12.34
N TRP A 404 0.73 -9.16 11.30
CA TRP A 404 1.99 -8.44 11.36
C TRP A 404 1.67 -6.98 11.71
N PRO A 405 2.33 -6.38 12.72
CA PRO A 405 1.87 -5.15 13.36
C PRO A 405 2.31 -3.88 12.62
N GLU A 406 2.30 -3.89 11.29
CA GLU A 406 2.54 -2.69 10.47
C GLU A 406 1.26 -2.34 9.70
N ASN A 407 0.80 -3.24 8.82
CA ASN A 407 -0.53 -3.26 8.20
C ASN A 407 -0.64 -4.51 7.29
N ILE A 408 -1.76 -4.67 6.60
CA ILE A 408 -2.01 -5.81 5.70
C ILE A 408 -1.01 -5.89 4.53
N ARG A 409 -0.50 -4.77 4.01
CA ARG A 409 0.51 -4.76 2.94
C ARG A 409 1.82 -5.35 3.44
N TYR A 410 2.25 -4.94 4.62
CA TYR A 410 3.51 -5.40 5.20
C TYR A 410 3.42 -6.82 5.77
N HIS A 411 2.23 -7.21 6.24
CA HIS A 411 1.92 -8.61 6.51
C HIS A 411 2.18 -9.48 5.27
N GLY A 412 1.60 -9.12 4.12
CA GLY A 412 1.83 -9.82 2.86
C GLY A 412 3.30 -9.81 2.44
N ALA A 413 4.00 -8.68 2.59
CA ALA A 413 5.40 -8.54 2.23
C ALA A 413 6.32 -9.47 3.04
N VAL A 414 6.16 -9.53 4.37
CA VAL A 414 6.94 -10.41 5.25
C VAL A 414 6.61 -11.87 4.99
N LEU A 415 5.32 -12.21 4.90
CA LEU A 415 4.87 -13.57 4.66
C LEU A 415 5.39 -14.11 3.31
N HIS A 416 5.46 -13.25 2.29
CA HIS A 416 6.04 -13.59 1.00
C HIS A 416 7.51 -14.03 1.14
N ARG A 417 8.33 -13.35 1.95
CA ARG A 417 9.74 -13.72 2.13
C ARG A 417 9.94 -14.92 3.02
N TYR A 418 9.09 -15.05 4.04
CA TYR A 418 9.03 -16.24 4.87
C TYR A 418 8.73 -17.48 4.04
N PHE A 419 7.80 -17.39 3.09
CA PHE A 419 7.40 -18.53 2.25
C PHE A 419 8.60 -19.19 1.55
N LEU A 420 9.38 -18.45 0.74
CA LEU A 420 10.51 -19.04 0.02
C LEU A 420 11.53 -19.67 1.00
N PHE A 421 11.86 -18.95 2.07
CA PHE A 421 12.80 -19.44 3.07
C PHE A 421 12.31 -20.73 3.73
N PHE A 422 11.03 -20.81 4.11
CA PHE A 422 10.44 -21.99 4.74
C PHE A 422 10.37 -23.19 3.81
N VAL A 423 10.07 -22.97 2.52
CA VAL A 423 10.09 -24.05 1.53
C VAL A 423 11.49 -24.62 1.39
N LEU A 424 12.51 -23.78 1.21
CA LEU A 424 13.89 -24.23 1.07
C LEU A 424 14.40 -24.89 2.35
N LEU A 425 14.03 -24.38 3.52
CA LEU A 425 14.41 -24.94 4.81
C LEU A 425 13.81 -26.34 5.01
N LYS A 426 12.51 -26.52 4.70
CA LYS A 426 11.85 -27.83 4.72
C LYS A 426 12.52 -28.79 3.75
N ARG A 427 12.79 -28.34 2.53
CA ARG A 427 13.36 -29.16 1.45
C ARG A 427 14.81 -29.58 1.72
N LEU A 428 15.65 -28.68 2.19
CA LEU A 428 17.10 -28.89 2.29
C LEU A 428 17.57 -29.30 3.70
N LYS A 429 16.80 -28.98 4.74
CA LYS A 429 17.13 -29.29 6.15
C LYS A 429 16.06 -30.12 6.86
N GLY A 430 14.89 -30.34 6.26
CA GLY A 430 13.79 -31.07 6.89
C GLY A 430 13.09 -30.30 8.02
N ILE A 431 13.38 -29.01 8.20
CA ILE A 431 12.77 -28.18 9.25
C ILE A 431 11.52 -27.51 8.68
N ASP A 432 10.36 -27.88 9.23
CA ASP A 432 9.05 -27.50 8.67
C ASP A 432 8.39 -26.36 9.47
N TYR A 433 8.48 -25.13 8.96
CA TYR A 433 7.84 -23.96 9.59
C TYR A 433 6.34 -23.87 9.32
N PHE A 434 5.82 -24.54 8.28
CA PHE A 434 4.38 -24.56 8.00
C PHE A 434 3.59 -25.24 9.12
N LYS A 435 4.22 -26.11 9.93
CA LYS A 435 3.57 -26.72 11.10
C LYS A 435 3.38 -25.77 12.28
N ARG A 436 3.98 -24.57 12.25
CA ARG A 436 3.91 -23.64 13.38
C ARG A 436 2.58 -22.90 13.38
N GLU A 437 1.92 -22.88 14.53
CA GLU A 437 0.62 -22.21 14.70
C GLU A 437 0.65 -20.72 14.36
N LYS A 438 1.74 -20.00 14.69
CA LYS A 438 1.92 -18.59 14.28
C LYS A 438 1.94 -18.43 12.75
N VAL A 439 2.56 -19.35 12.02
CA VAL A 439 2.61 -19.30 10.55
C VAL A 439 1.24 -19.61 9.95
N LYS A 440 0.50 -20.58 10.50
CA LYS A 440 -0.91 -20.83 10.14
C LYS A 440 -1.77 -19.59 10.41
N GLY A 441 -1.59 -18.97 11.57
CA GLY A 441 -2.26 -17.73 11.98
C GLY A 441 -2.07 -16.62 10.96
N MET A 442 -0.84 -16.41 10.47
CA MET A 442 -0.58 -15.40 9.44
C MET A 442 -1.44 -15.60 8.18
N TYR A 443 -1.54 -16.83 7.68
CA TYR A 443 -2.41 -17.11 6.53
C TYR A 443 -3.91 -16.96 6.86
N ARG A 444 -4.34 -17.35 8.08
CA ARG A 444 -5.73 -17.14 8.54
C ARG A 444 -6.07 -15.66 8.65
N PHE A 445 -5.12 -14.81 9.06
CA PHE A 445 -5.31 -13.36 9.08
C PHE A 445 -5.59 -12.80 7.67
N LEU A 446 -4.84 -13.23 6.64
CA LEU A 446 -5.13 -12.86 5.25
C LEU A 446 -6.54 -13.31 4.80
N ILE A 447 -6.98 -14.50 5.23
CA ILE A 447 -8.31 -15.03 4.90
C ILE A 447 -9.42 -14.28 5.65
N GLY A 448 -9.21 -13.96 6.93
CA GLY A 448 -10.21 -13.29 7.77
C GLY A 448 -10.42 -11.82 7.43
N THR A 449 -9.44 -11.17 6.80
CA THR A 449 -9.47 -9.74 6.46
C THR A 449 -10.11 -9.42 5.11
N VAL A 450 -10.42 -10.43 4.29
CA VAL A 450 -10.93 -10.23 2.91
C VAL A 450 -12.16 -9.34 2.83
N THR A 451 -12.26 -8.45 1.84
CA THR A 451 -13.45 -7.60 1.66
C THR A 451 -14.69 -8.42 1.28
N ALA A 452 -15.84 -7.75 1.13
CA ALA A 452 -16.91 -8.28 0.28
C ALA A 452 -16.38 -8.45 -1.16
N PRO A 453 -16.85 -9.43 -1.96
CA PRO A 453 -16.48 -9.54 -3.37
C PRO A 453 -16.79 -8.23 -4.10
N ASP A 454 -15.74 -7.56 -4.58
CA ASP A 454 -15.79 -6.25 -5.19
C ASP A 454 -16.20 -6.36 -6.66
N ILE A 455 -17.36 -5.80 -6.99
CA ILE A 455 -17.92 -5.82 -8.35
C ILE A 455 -17.12 -4.90 -9.28
N ILE A 456 -16.56 -3.81 -8.74
CA ILE A 456 -15.85 -2.80 -9.54
C ILE A 456 -14.52 -3.35 -10.03
N GLN A 457 -13.70 -3.91 -9.13
CA GLN A 457 -12.42 -4.52 -9.52
C GLN A 457 -12.59 -5.86 -10.25
N GLY A 458 -13.73 -6.55 -10.09
CA GLY A 458 -14.09 -7.69 -10.95
C GLY A 458 -14.26 -7.32 -12.43
N GLY A 459 -14.48 -6.03 -12.73
CA GLY A 459 -14.65 -5.52 -14.08
C GLY A 459 -16.05 -5.78 -14.66
N SER A 460 -16.39 -5.10 -15.75
CA SER A 460 -17.75 -5.13 -16.35
C SER A 460 -18.18 -6.48 -16.91
N SER A 461 -17.24 -7.39 -17.17
CA SER A 461 -17.48 -8.73 -17.70
C SER A 461 -16.92 -9.86 -16.83
N GLY A 462 -16.25 -9.53 -15.72
CA GLY A 462 -15.67 -10.52 -14.81
C GLY A 462 -16.58 -10.80 -13.61
N SER A 463 -16.24 -11.85 -12.87
CA SER A 463 -16.89 -12.12 -11.58
C SER A 463 -16.36 -11.15 -10.52
N PRO A 464 -17.20 -10.75 -9.54
CA PRO A 464 -16.73 -9.99 -8.38
C PRO A 464 -15.60 -10.75 -7.67
N ILE A 465 -14.59 -10.03 -7.20
CA ILE A 465 -13.40 -10.64 -6.59
C ILE A 465 -13.20 -10.19 -5.14
N LEU A 466 -12.75 -11.09 -4.28
CA LEU A 466 -12.28 -10.72 -2.95
C LEU A 466 -11.02 -9.85 -3.08
N LEU A 467 -10.85 -8.92 -2.13
CA LEU A 467 -9.67 -8.06 -2.03
C LEU A 467 -9.16 -8.04 -0.58
N THR A 468 -7.94 -7.54 -0.39
CA THR A 468 -7.47 -7.06 0.92
C THR A 468 -7.88 -5.58 1.09
N PRO A 469 -8.28 -5.13 2.30
CA PRO A 469 -8.65 -3.74 2.54
C PRO A 469 -7.41 -2.83 2.55
N ALA A 470 -7.63 -1.51 2.51
CA ALA A 470 -6.59 -0.50 2.70
C ALA A 470 -6.73 0.15 4.09
N VAL A 471 -5.60 0.24 4.79
CA VAL A 471 -5.38 0.94 6.07
C VAL A 471 -3.90 1.29 6.14
N GLY A 472 -3.56 2.53 6.52
CA GLY A 472 -2.19 3.01 6.53
C GLY A 472 -1.51 2.87 5.16
N ASP A 473 -0.22 2.51 5.14
CA ASP A 473 0.53 2.32 3.89
C ASP A 473 0.11 1.04 3.09
N ALA A 474 -1.18 0.84 2.81
CA ALA A 474 -1.76 -0.28 2.07
C ALA A 474 -2.72 0.17 0.97
N ASN A 475 -3.01 -0.71 0.00
CA ASN A 475 -3.95 -0.46 -1.09
C ASN A 475 -4.99 -1.56 -1.13
N VAL A 476 -6.18 -1.25 -1.65
CA VAL A 476 -7.20 -2.27 -1.92
C VAL A 476 -6.80 -3.08 -3.16
N GLN A 477 -6.45 -4.35 -2.95
CA GLN A 477 -5.98 -5.24 -4.01
C GLN A 477 -6.08 -6.73 -3.63
N GLU A 478 -6.03 -7.58 -4.64
CA GLU A 478 -6.04 -9.05 -4.58
C GLU A 478 -4.65 -9.69 -4.48
N GLN A 479 -3.60 -8.93 -4.80
CA GLN A 479 -2.28 -9.46 -5.13
C GLN A 479 -1.68 -10.39 -4.06
N TRP A 480 -1.95 -10.16 -2.78
CA TRP A 480 -1.42 -10.98 -1.67
C TRP A 480 -1.99 -12.41 -1.65
N PHE A 481 -3.14 -12.65 -2.29
CA PHE A 481 -3.76 -13.99 -2.32
C PHE A 481 -2.97 -15.01 -3.13
N ARG A 482 -2.00 -14.59 -3.95
CA ARG A 482 -1.05 -15.51 -4.59
C ARG A 482 -0.32 -16.38 -3.56
N LEU A 483 -0.05 -15.83 -2.36
CA LEU A 483 0.59 -16.55 -1.26
C LEU A 483 -0.27 -17.70 -0.75
N LEU A 484 -1.60 -17.57 -0.79
CA LEU A 484 -2.54 -18.63 -0.41
C LEU A 484 -2.50 -19.76 -1.46
N GLY A 485 -2.52 -19.40 -2.75
CA GLY A 485 -2.35 -20.36 -3.84
C GLY A 485 -1.00 -21.10 -3.80
N TYR A 486 0.08 -20.42 -3.40
CA TYR A 486 1.40 -21.03 -3.25
C TYR A 486 1.51 -21.93 -2.01
N ALA A 487 0.89 -21.53 -0.89
CA ALA A 487 1.05 -22.21 0.39
C ALA A 487 0.10 -23.38 0.61
N ALA A 488 -1.09 -23.38 -0.01
CA ALA A 488 -2.10 -24.42 0.19
C ALA A 488 -1.58 -25.87 0.06
N PRO A 489 -0.71 -26.21 -0.93
CA PRO A 489 -0.17 -27.57 -1.04
C PRO A 489 0.63 -28.05 0.19
N PHE A 490 1.20 -27.13 0.97
CA PHE A 490 1.99 -27.47 2.17
C PHE A 490 1.12 -27.85 3.37
N TYR A 491 -0.18 -27.55 3.31
CA TYR A 491 -1.14 -27.79 4.39
C TYR A 491 -2.08 -28.96 4.12
N MET A 492 -2.09 -29.55 2.92
CA MET A 492 -3.08 -30.59 2.55
C MET A 492 -3.15 -31.76 3.53
N ASP A 493 -2.01 -32.25 4.01
CA ASP A 493 -1.97 -33.38 4.95
C ASP A 493 -2.03 -32.94 6.42
N GLU A 494 -1.51 -31.75 6.73
CA GLU A 494 -1.33 -31.24 8.10
C GLU A 494 -2.58 -30.52 8.63
N ASP A 495 -3.21 -29.71 7.77
CA ASP A 495 -4.41 -28.91 8.04
C ASP A 495 -5.23 -28.77 6.74
N PRO A 496 -5.95 -29.84 6.33
CA PRO A 496 -6.71 -29.85 5.08
C PRO A 496 -7.78 -28.76 5.02
N GLN A 497 -8.32 -28.37 6.18
CA GLN A 497 -9.27 -27.27 6.28
C GLN A 497 -8.61 -25.95 5.86
N LEU A 498 -7.47 -25.60 6.47
CA LEU A 498 -6.74 -24.39 6.11
C LEU A 498 -6.33 -24.40 4.63
N ALA A 499 -5.87 -25.54 4.10
CA ALA A 499 -5.54 -25.68 2.68
C ALA A 499 -6.76 -25.38 1.78
N GLY A 500 -7.93 -25.91 2.12
CA GLY A 500 -9.18 -25.65 1.42
C GLY A 500 -9.59 -24.18 1.48
N GLU A 501 -9.49 -23.55 2.65
CA GLU A 501 -9.78 -22.13 2.87
C GLU A 501 -8.85 -21.21 2.07
N MET A 502 -7.55 -21.52 2.03
CA MET A 502 -6.58 -20.82 1.19
C MET A 502 -6.95 -20.89 -0.30
N LEU A 503 -7.32 -22.08 -0.79
CA LEU A 503 -7.70 -22.27 -2.19
C LEU A 503 -8.98 -21.53 -2.54
N TRP A 504 -9.99 -21.58 -1.66
CA TRP A 504 -11.23 -20.87 -1.85
C TRP A 504 -10.97 -19.36 -1.95
N THR A 505 -10.24 -18.79 -0.98
CA THR A 505 -9.94 -17.35 -0.97
C THR A 505 -9.11 -16.94 -2.18
N TRP A 506 -8.09 -17.72 -2.55
CA TRP A 506 -7.28 -17.45 -3.73
C TRP A 506 -8.11 -17.44 -5.03
N LYS A 507 -9.00 -18.42 -5.20
CA LYS A 507 -9.87 -18.52 -6.37
C LYS A 507 -10.87 -17.37 -6.46
N HIS A 508 -11.51 -17.06 -5.34
CA HIS A 508 -12.49 -15.99 -5.27
C HIS A 508 -11.83 -14.60 -5.26
N GLY A 509 -10.53 -14.51 -4.99
CA GLY A 509 -9.69 -13.32 -5.17
C GLY A 509 -9.11 -13.16 -6.58
N GLY A 510 -9.64 -13.84 -7.60
CA GLY A 510 -9.21 -13.68 -8.99
C GLY A 510 -8.06 -14.59 -9.43
N GLU A 511 -7.62 -15.52 -8.59
CA GLU A 511 -6.53 -16.47 -8.85
C GLU A 511 -5.20 -15.80 -9.26
N PRO A 512 -4.70 -14.78 -8.52
CA PRO A 512 -3.42 -14.16 -8.86
C PRO A 512 -2.30 -15.20 -8.72
N ILE A 513 -1.48 -15.33 -9.77
CA ILE A 513 -0.34 -16.26 -9.80
C ILE A 513 1.00 -15.58 -10.02
N GLU A 514 1.02 -14.41 -10.66
CA GLU A 514 2.24 -13.66 -10.91
C GLU A 514 2.83 -13.21 -9.58
N ASP A 515 4.14 -13.35 -9.41
CA ASP A 515 4.77 -12.71 -8.27
C ASP A 515 4.91 -11.22 -8.53
N SER A 516 3.93 -10.47 -8.06
CA SER A 516 3.79 -9.03 -8.22
C SER A 516 4.21 -8.27 -6.95
N GLY A 517 5.15 -8.80 -6.15
CA GLY A 517 5.77 -8.10 -5.03
C GLY A 517 7.12 -7.45 -5.36
N ALA A 518 7.48 -6.34 -4.72
CA ALA A 518 8.70 -5.60 -5.01
C ALA A 518 9.89 -6.56 -4.96
N PHE A 519 10.62 -6.70 -6.07
CA PHE A 519 11.67 -7.73 -6.27
C PHE A 519 11.07 -9.15 -6.35
N PRO A 520 10.52 -9.53 -7.53
CA PRO A 520 9.79 -10.79 -7.70
C PRO A 520 10.72 -11.99 -7.88
N LEU A 521 10.15 -13.17 -7.59
CA LEU A 521 10.71 -14.51 -7.77
C LEU A 521 9.82 -15.30 -8.75
N PRO A 522 9.95 -15.08 -10.07
CA PRO A 522 9.00 -15.62 -11.06
C PRO A 522 8.91 -17.15 -11.07
N LEU A 523 9.93 -17.83 -10.53
CA LEU A 523 9.95 -19.29 -10.38
C LEU A 523 8.78 -19.80 -9.51
N ILE A 524 8.45 -19.10 -8.42
CA ILE A 524 7.45 -19.56 -7.43
C ILE A 524 6.08 -19.77 -8.10
N ALA A 525 5.70 -18.87 -9.00
CA ALA A 525 4.46 -18.91 -9.76
C ALA A 525 4.31 -20.17 -10.63
N LEU A 526 5.42 -20.77 -11.06
CA LEU A 526 5.42 -22.01 -11.86
C LEU A 526 5.40 -23.28 -10.99
N LEU A 527 5.84 -23.17 -9.73
CA LEU A 527 6.14 -24.31 -8.88
C LEU A 527 5.01 -24.75 -7.96
N TYR A 528 4.20 -23.84 -7.45
CA TYR A 528 3.34 -24.13 -6.31
C TYR A 528 1.83 -24.03 -6.55
N PRO A 529 1.31 -23.14 -7.42
CA PRO A 529 -0.13 -23.12 -7.68
C PRO A 529 -0.65 -24.51 -8.12
N GLN A 530 -1.66 -25.00 -7.39
CA GLN A 530 -2.37 -26.26 -7.69
C GLN A 530 -3.89 -26.02 -7.63
N PRO A 531 -4.49 -25.47 -8.71
CA PRO A 531 -5.91 -25.09 -8.73
C PRO A 531 -6.87 -26.28 -8.66
N ASP A 532 -6.41 -27.49 -8.99
CA ASP A 532 -7.23 -28.70 -8.94
C ASP A 532 -7.45 -29.22 -7.52
N LEU A 533 -6.77 -28.65 -6.52
CA LEU A 533 -7.00 -28.98 -5.13
C LEU A 533 -8.40 -28.54 -4.67
N ALA A 534 -8.96 -29.32 -3.74
CA ALA A 534 -10.29 -29.07 -3.20
C ALA A 534 -10.28 -27.76 -2.41
N GLU A 535 -11.21 -26.87 -2.75
CA GLU A 535 -11.44 -25.65 -1.99
C GLU A 535 -12.50 -25.90 -0.91
N GLN A 536 -12.38 -25.16 0.19
CA GLN A 536 -13.35 -25.14 1.27
C GLN A 536 -13.58 -23.68 1.64
N ARG A 537 -14.85 -23.27 1.67
CA ARG A 537 -15.18 -21.90 2.05
C ARG A 537 -14.90 -21.64 3.54
N PRO A 538 -14.17 -20.55 3.89
CA PRO A 538 -13.98 -20.16 5.28
C PRO A 538 -15.26 -19.61 5.90
N ALA A 539 -15.39 -19.76 7.21
CA ALA A 539 -16.37 -19.02 7.99
C ALA A 539 -15.86 -17.59 8.21
N LEU A 540 -16.60 -16.61 7.72
CA LEU A 540 -16.25 -15.19 7.83
C LEU A 540 -17.34 -14.50 8.64
N ASP A 541 -17.02 -14.11 9.87
CA ASP A 541 -17.91 -13.34 10.72
C ASP A 541 -17.36 -11.92 10.90
N SER A 542 -18.12 -11.08 11.59
CA SER A 542 -17.56 -9.82 12.10
C SER A 542 -16.49 -10.16 13.14
N VAL A 543 -15.37 -9.45 13.12
CA VAL A 543 -14.15 -9.82 13.87
C VAL A 543 -13.40 -8.59 14.33
N HIS A 544 -12.73 -8.70 15.47
CA HIS A 544 -11.85 -7.68 16.03
C HIS A 544 -10.45 -8.27 16.21
N TYR A 545 -9.46 -7.60 15.63
CA TYR A 545 -8.03 -7.88 15.80
C TYR A 545 -7.42 -6.79 16.68
N PRO A 546 -7.44 -6.94 18.02
CA PRO A 546 -7.12 -5.86 18.96
C PRO A 546 -5.67 -5.39 18.90
N ASP A 547 -4.72 -6.28 18.57
CA ASP A 547 -3.30 -5.94 18.58
C ASP A 547 -2.90 -5.09 17.35
N ILE A 548 -3.56 -5.29 16.20
CA ILE A 548 -3.37 -4.44 15.00
C ILE A 548 -4.38 -3.28 14.91
N GLY A 549 -5.53 -3.39 15.60
CA GLY A 549 -6.55 -2.34 15.67
C GLY A 549 -7.69 -2.45 14.67
N TYR A 550 -7.84 -3.58 13.98
CA TYR A 550 -8.88 -3.72 12.94
C TYR A 550 -10.18 -4.24 13.52
N VAL A 551 -11.27 -3.51 13.29
CA VAL A 551 -12.63 -4.01 13.52
C VAL A 551 -13.33 -4.19 12.18
N ILE A 552 -13.71 -5.41 11.86
CA ILE A 552 -14.37 -5.78 10.61
C ILE A 552 -15.82 -6.15 10.89
N PHE A 553 -16.73 -5.49 10.17
CA PHE A 553 -18.17 -5.68 10.22
C PHE A 553 -18.63 -6.41 8.96
N ARG A 554 -19.51 -7.40 9.11
CA ARG A 554 -20.05 -8.18 7.99
C ARG A 554 -21.53 -8.47 8.14
N ASN A 555 -22.23 -8.51 7.00
CA ASN A 555 -23.62 -8.96 6.92
C ASN A 555 -23.99 -9.49 5.52
N GLY A 556 -25.19 -10.06 5.43
CA GLY A 556 -25.84 -10.55 4.22
C GLY A 556 -25.51 -12.00 3.94
N GLU A 557 -25.74 -12.45 2.69
CA GLU A 557 -25.55 -13.86 2.35
C GLU A 557 -24.14 -14.31 2.73
N GLN A 558 -24.10 -15.22 3.70
CA GLN A 558 -22.88 -15.79 4.23
C GLN A 558 -21.82 -14.75 4.65
N ASN A 559 -22.24 -13.56 5.09
CA ASN A 559 -21.40 -12.44 5.53
C ASN A 559 -20.46 -11.87 4.45
N LEU A 560 -20.83 -11.98 3.17
CA LEU A 560 -20.02 -11.49 2.05
C LEU A 560 -20.68 -10.36 1.26
N GLN A 561 -21.88 -9.92 1.63
CA GLN A 561 -22.60 -8.89 0.87
C GLN A 561 -22.25 -7.47 1.33
N HIS A 562 -22.18 -7.26 2.64
CA HIS A 562 -21.79 -6.00 3.26
C HIS A 562 -20.52 -6.19 4.07
N TYR A 563 -19.60 -5.24 3.94
CA TYR A 563 -18.34 -5.21 4.66
C TYR A 563 -18.03 -3.78 5.08
N ALA A 564 -17.59 -3.59 6.31
CA ALA A 564 -16.88 -2.39 6.69
C ALA A 564 -15.65 -2.74 7.52
N ILE A 565 -14.60 -1.94 7.39
CA ILE A 565 -13.43 -1.98 8.26
C ILE A 565 -13.32 -0.64 8.98
N TYR A 566 -12.99 -0.69 10.25
CA TYR A 566 -12.82 0.45 11.14
C TYR A 566 -11.46 0.36 11.84
N GLU A 567 -10.72 1.47 11.82
CA GLU A 567 -9.38 1.60 12.39
C GLU A 567 -9.43 2.09 13.84
N ALA A 568 -8.82 1.34 14.74
CA ALA A 568 -8.58 1.72 16.12
C ALA A 568 -7.26 1.15 16.64
N SER A 569 -6.14 1.67 16.13
CA SER A 569 -4.83 1.01 16.27
C SER A 569 -4.01 1.49 17.47
N PRO A 570 -3.36 0.58 18.21
CA PRO A 570 -2.36 0.94 19.19
C PRO A 570 -0.95 1.09 18.56
N LEU A 571 -0.80 1.07 17.23
CA LEU A 571 0.48 0.96 16.53
C LEU A 571 0.79 2.20 15.69
N THR A 572 2.08 2.51 15.50
CA THR A 572 2.53 3.69 14.74
C THR A 572 3.30 3.36 13.47
N TYR A 573 3.60 2.10 13.19
CA TYR A 573 4.50 1.72 12.10
C TYR A 573 3.75 1.67 10.79
N HIS A 574 4.16 2.44 9.78
CA HIS A 574 3.44 2.53 8.50
C HIS A 574 1.96 2.92 8.66
N ALA A 575 1.67 3.62 9.77
CA ALA A 575 0.37 4.16 10.13
C ALA A 575 0.20 5.55 9.51
N HIS A 576 -1.04 5.94 9.25
CA HIS A 576 -1.37 7.29 8.85
C HIS A 576 -1.99 8.04 10.04
N HIS A 577 -2.34 9.31 9.83
CA HIS A 577 -3.13 10.06 10.80
C HIS A 577 -4.63 9.75 10.62
N ASP A 578 -4.98 8.47 10.67
CA ASP A 578 -6.26 7.89 10.24
C ASP A 578 -7.04 7.21 11.37
N GLU A 579 -6.69 7.46 12.63
CA GLU A 579 -7.38 6.85 13.76
C GLU A 579 -8.89 7.14 13.79
N GLY A 580 -9.69 6.08 13.82
CA GLY A 580 -11.15 6.13 13.67
C GLY A 580 -11.65 6.09 12.23
N HIS A 581 -10.77 5.96 11.23
CA HIS A 581 -11.14 5.78 9.82
C HIS A 581 -12.08 4.60 9.62
N PHE A 582 -12.91 4.66 8.58
CA PHE A 582 -13.70 3.53 8.13
C PHE A 582 -13.78 3.46 6.60
N SER A 583 -13.83 2.25 6.07
CA SER A 583 -14.13 1.94 4.66
C SER A 583 -15.33 1.00 4.57
N ILE A 584 -16.18 1.16 3.54
CA ILE A 584 -17.47 0.45 3.42
C ILE A 584 -17.65 -0.07 2.00
N TRP A 585 -18.00 -1.36 1.92
CA TRP A 585 -18.55 -2.03 0.74
C TRP A 585 -20.00 -2.42 1.02
N ALA A 586 -20.91 -1.96 0.17
CA ALA A 586 -22.32 -2.28 0.25
C ALA A 586 -22.77 -3.03 -1.01
N ASP A 587 -23.25 -4.26 -0.83
CA ASP A 587 -23.60 -5.17 -1.93
C ASP A 587 -22.43 -5.36 -2.92
N GLY A 588 -21.22 -5.54 -2.38
CA GLY A 588 -20.00 -5.68 -3.18
C GLY A 588 -19.53 -4.40 -3.91
N VAL A 589 -20.13 -3.24 -3.63
CA VAL A 589 -19.71 -1.95 -4.20
C VAL A 589 -18.99 -1.12 -3.13
N PRO A 590 -17.73 -0.70 -3.33
CA PRO A 590 -17.06 0.24 -2.44
C PRO A 590 -17.72 1.62 -2.53
N VAL A 591 -18.20 2.13 -1.40
CA VAL A 591 -18.85 3.45 -1.33
C VAL A 591 -17.99 4.47 -0.59
N THR A 592 -17.23 4.03 0.40
CA THR A 592 -16.20 4.81 1.11
C THR A 592 -14.95 3.96 1.20
N LEU A 593 -13.78 4.55 0.94
CA LEU A 593 -12.51 3.84 1.03
C LEU A 593 -11.47 4.73 1.68
N ASP A 594 -10.46 4.10 2.27
CA ASP A 594 -9.18 4.72 2.53
C ASP A 594 -8.54 5.20 1.23
N SER A 595 -7.82 6.32 1.29
CA SER A 595 -7.09 6.85 0.13
C SER A 595 -5.96 5.92 -0.31
N GLY A 596 -5.46 5.05 0.57
CA GLY A 596 -4.39 4.10 0.32
C GLY A 596 -3.01 4.74 0.42
N THR A 597 -2.05 4.27 -0.40
CA THR A 597 -0.65 4.70 -0.32
C THR A 597 -0.10 5.19 -1.66
N GLY A 598 0.56 6.35 -1.61
CA GLY A 598 1.41 6.88 -2.67
C GLY A 598 2.83 6.33 -2.64
N GLY A 599 3.73 6.98 -3.39
CA GLY A 599 5.14 6.61 -3.39
C GLY A 599 5.88 7.17 -2.16
N TYR A 600 6.72 6.35 -1.51
CA TYR A 600 7.49 6.78 -0.33
C TYR A 600 8.40 7.99 -0.56
N TYR A 601 8.88 8.13 -1.79
CA TYR A 601 9.79 9.19 -2.23
C TYR A 601 9.09 10.17 -3.17
N ASN A 602 7.76 10.11 -3.26
CA ASN A 602 6.98 11.05 -4.04
C ASN A 602 6.43 12.13 -3.12
N GLY A 603 6.21 13.33 -3.65
CA GLY A 603 5.54 14.37 -2.87
C GLY A 603 4.05 14.12 -2.67
N ASP A 604 3.48 13.07 -3.26
CA ASP A 604 2.09 12.65 -3.03
C ASP A 604 1.88 12.02 -1.64
N ARG A 605 2.94 11.51 -0.99
CA ARG A 605 2.87 10.95 0.37
C ARG A 605 2.26 11.92 1.38
N TYR A 606 2.43 13.23 1.18
CA TYR A 606 1.87 14.26 2.06
C TYR A 606 0.34 14.16 2.18
N TRP A 607 -0.37 13.81 1.09
CA TRP A 607 -1.81 13.57 1.11
C TRP A 607 -2.14 12.30 1.87
N TYR A 608 -1.62 11.17 1.39
CA TYR A 608 -1.98 9.84 1.86
C TYR A 608 -1.80 9.65 3.36
N VAL A 609 -0.77 10.24 3.98
CA VAL A 609 -0.54 10.09 5.43
C VAL A 609 -1.36 11.06 6.29
N SER A 610 -2.00 12.07 5.68
CA SER A 610 -2.69 13.16 6.39
C SER A 610 -4.11 12.80 6.77
N SER A 611 -4.63 13.33 7.89
CA SER A 611 -6.03 13.14 8.31
C SER A 611 -7.05 13.67 7.30
N ALA A 612 -6.64 14.56 6.39
CA ALA A 612 -7.51 15.08 5.35
C ALA A 612 -7.84 14.04 4.27
N ALA A 613 -7.07 12.95 4.17
CA ALA A 613 -7.25 11.87 3.21
C ALA A 613 -8.07 10.68 3.75
N HIS A 614 -8.62 10.81 4.97
CA HIS A 614 -9.31 9.74 5.68
C HIS A 614 -10.66 10.21 6.24
N ASN A 615 -11.58 9.26 6.42
CA ASN A 615 -12.88 9.46 7.05
C ASN A 615 -12.79 9.70 8.56
N VAL A 616 -12.15 10.79 9.00
CA VAL A 616 -11.87 11.14 10.40
C VAL A 616 -12.32 12.56 10.75
N VAL A 617 -12.29 12.91 12.04
CA VAL A 617 -12.42 14.30 12.50
C VAL A 617 -11.04 14.94 12.62
N GLN A 618 -10.90 16.18 12.14
CA GLN A 618 -9.74 17.02 12.40
C GLN A 618 -10.12 18.23 13.26
N PHE A 619 -9.18 18.70 14.06
CA PHE A 619 -9.33 19.87 14.92
C PHE A 619 -8.37 21.00 14.52
N THR A 620 -8.77 22.24 14.74
CA THR A 620 -7.90 23.39 14.48
C THR A 620 -6.80 23.51 15.53
N ASP A 621 -5.57 23.78 15.09
CA ASP A 621 -4.44 24.15 15.94
C ASP A 621 -4.56 25.60 16.49
N SER A 622 -3.56 26.05 17.24
CA SER A 622 -3.50 27.41 17.79
C SER A 622 -3.45 28.52 16.74
N PHE A 623 -3.21 28.19 15.48
CA PHE A 623 -3.17 29.11 14.34
C PHE A 623 -4.46 29.06 13.50
N GLY A 624 -5.42 28.22 13.87
CA GLY A 624 -6.69 28.06 13.17
C GLY A 624 -6.64 27.10 11.96
N ASN A 625 -5.54 26.35 11.78
CA ASN A 625 -5.43 25.37 10.70
C ASN A 625 -5.86 23.99 11.17
N PHE A 626 -6.58 23.23 10.36
CA PHE A 626 -6.89 21.84 10.68
C PHE A 626 -5.61 21.00 10.71
N ALA A 627 -5.32 20.43 11.88
CA ALA A 627 -4.13 19.61 12.10
C ALA A 627 -4.40 18.14 11.76
N ASN A 628 -3.33 17.38 11.62
CA ASN A 628 -3.41 15.92 11.63
C ASN A 628 -3.70 15.42 13.06
N GLY A 629 -4.54 14.39 13.14
CA GLY A 629 -4.87 13.70 14.38
C GLY A 629 -3.73 12.80 14.90
N PRO A 630 -3.98 12.00 15.96
CA PRO A 630 -2.97 11.08 16.48
C PRO A 630 -2.69 9.91 15.51
N LEU A 631 -1.57 9.23 15.72
CA LEU A 631 -1.19 7.98 15.03
C LEU A 631 -1.62 6.72 15.79
N GLN A 632 -2.30 6.87 16.93
CA GLN A 632 -2.72 5.77 17.79
C GLN A 632 -4.05 6.12 18.46
N SER A 633 -4.88 5.12 18.67
CA SER A 633 -6.09 5.21 19.49
C SER A 633 -6.23 3.99 20.41
N THR A 634 -7.34 3.94 21.14
CA THR A 634 -7.68 2.78 21.98
C THR A 634 -9.11 2.38 21.72
N CYS A 635 -9.31 1.16 21.20
CA CYS A 635 -10.62 0.54 21.09
C CYS A 635 -11.15 0.19 22.50
N LYS A 636 -12.29 0.79 22.89
CA LYS A 636 -12.89 0.67 24.23
C LYS A 636 -13.91 -0.45 24.33
N ASP A 637 -14.73 -0.65 23.30
CA ASP A 637 -15.82 -1.62 23.29
C ASP A 637 -16.04 -2.10 21.86
N VAL A 638 -16.23 -3.41 21.69
CA VAL A 638 -16.62 -4.03 20.43
C VAL A 638 -17.68 -5.08 20.71
N ARG A 639 -18.78 -5.03 19.96
CA ARG A 639 -19.90 -5.97 20.07
C ARG A 639 -20.38 -6.35 18.69
N PHE A 640 -20.62 -7.65 18.51
CA PHE A 640 -21.18 -8.19 17.27
C PHE A 640 -22.46 -8.94 17.56
N SER A 641 -23.48 -8.75 16.72
CA SER A 641 -24.72 -9.51 16.77
C SER A 641 -25.36 -9.63 15.38
N GLU A 642 -26.45 -10.41 15.28
CA GLU A 642 -27.19 -10.54 14.03
C GLU A 642 -27.84 -9.22 13.58
N GLU A 643 -28.18 -8.34 14.52
CA GLU A 643 -28.96 -7.13 14.25
C GLU A 643 -28.16 -5.82 14.36
N LEU A 644 -27.10 -5.83 15.15
CA LEU A 644 -26.27 -4.66 15.45
C LEU A 644 -24.84 -5.06 15.73
N ASP A 645 -23.90 -4.41 15.04
CA ASP A 645 -22.52 -4.37 15.46
C ASP A 645 -22.12 -2.97 15.91
N HIS A 646 -21.16 -2.88 16.83
CA HIS A 646 -20.70 -1.63 17.40
C HIS A 646 -19.21 -1.70 17.73
N ALA A 647 -18.50 -0.62 17.43
CA ALA A 647 -17.19 -0.32 17.99
C ALA A 647 -17.18 1.09 18.59
N SER A 648 -16.43 1.26 19.66
CA SER A 648 -16.12 2.59 20.21
C SER A 648 -14.63 2.73 20.49
N SER A 649 -14.08 3.91 20.22
CA SER A 649 -12.66 4.19 20.43
C SER A 649 -12.46 5.56 21.06
N LEU A 650 -11.45 5.65 21.92
CA LEU A 650 -10.90 6.92 22.40
C LEU A 650 -9.75 7.33 21.48
N ILE A 651 -9.85 8.52 20.90
CA ILE A 651 -8.86 9.06 19.96
C ILE A 651 -8.18 10.26 20.63
N PRO A 652 -6.93 10.12 21.12
CA PRO A 652 -6.26 11.12 21.93
C PRO A 652 -5.69 12.28 21.10
N ASP A 653 -6.56 13.16 20.58
CA ASP A 653 -6.13 14.36 19.84
C ASP A 653 -5.65 15.48 20.78
N ALA A 654 -4.52 16.11 20.46
CA ALA A 654 -3.95 17.18 21.28
C ALA A 654 -4.78 18.48 21.28
N ASN A 655 -5.64 18.66 20.28
CA ASN A 655 -6.47 19.85 20.11
C ASN A 655 -7.93 19.62 20.58
N ALA A 656 -8.28 18.41 21.00
CA ALA A 656 -9.53 18.10 21.70
C ALA A 656 -9.24 17.78 23.17
N LYS A 657 -10.16 18.14 24.08
CA LYS A 657 -10.04 17.72 25.47
C LYS A 657 -10.43 16.24 25.62
N GLU A 658 -11.46 15.83 24.89
CA GLU A 658 -11.91 14.46 24.78
C GLU A 658 -12.49 14.24 23.39
N TYR A 659 -12.13 13.13 22.74
CA TYR A 659 -12.68 12.72 21.46
C TYR A 659 -12.89 11.21 21.47
N GLU A 660 -14.15 10.81 21.37
CA GLU A 660 -14.55 9.41 21.24
C GLU A 660 -15.40 9.22 19.99
N ARG A 661 -15.10 8.17 19.22
CA ARG A 661 -15.89 7.77 18.07
C ARG A 661 -16.65 6.50 18.39
N ASN A 662 -17.95 6.49 18.09
CA ASN A 662 -18.80 5.32 18.07
C ASN A 662 -19.16 5.02 16.61
N PHE A 663 -18.90 3.80 16.16
CA PHE A 663 -19.23 3.32 14.82
C PHE A 663 -20.16 2.11 14.94
N LEU A 664 -21.39 2.24 14.42
CA LEU A 664 -22.43 1.22 14.53
C LEU A 664 -22.85 0.76 13.15
N PHE A 665 -22.96 -0.55 12.94
CA PHE A 665 -23.57 -1.15 11.76
C PHE A 665 -24.92 -1.77 12.12
N ILE A 666 -26.00 -1.11 11.71
CA ILE A 666 -27.38 -1.48 12.03
C ILE A 666 -27.92 -2.37 10.92
N LYS A 667 -27.89 -3.69 11.16
CA LYS A 667 -28.26 -4.73 10.19
C LYS A 667 -29.75 -4.98 10.11
N ALA A 668 -30.51 -4.69 11.17
CA ALA A 668 -31.91 -5.05 11.46
C ALA A 668 -32.97 -4.65 10.39
N GLY A 669 -32.78 -5.06 9.15
CA GLY A 669 -33.53 -4.65 7.97
C GLY A 669 -33.19 -3.26 7.43
N PHE A 670 -32.13 -2.59 7.92
CA PHE A 670 -31.74 -1.25 7.47
C PHE A 670 -30.42 -1.24 6.69
N ASN A 671 -29.40 -1.99 7.14
CA ASN A 671 -28.04 -1.98 6.57
C ASN A 671 -27.46 -0.55 6.48
N VAL A 672 -27.55 0.19 7.57
CA VAL A 672 -27.05 1.57 7.69
C VAL A 672 -25.93 1.66 8.71
N TYR A 673 -25.10 2.68 8.58
CA TYR A 673 -24.01 2.95 9.53
C TYR A 673 -24.31 4.24 10.27
N LEU A 674 -24.18 4.22 11.59
CA LEU A 674 -24.36 5.40 12.43
C LEU A 674 -23.04 5.72 13.12
N ILE A 675 -22.59 6.95 12.93
CA ILE A 675 -21.37 7.48 13.52
C ILE A 675 -21.76 8.54 14.54
N TRP A 676 -21.25 8.39 15.75
CA TRP A 676 -21.31 9.45 16.76
C TRP A 676 -19.90 9.78 17.26
N ASP A 677 -19.44 10.97 16.90
CA ASP A 677 -18.22 11.57 17.42
C ASP A 677 -18.58 12.47 18.60
N ARG A 678 -18.26 12.00 19.82
CA ARG A 678 -18.41 12.78 21.05
C ARG A 678 -17.16 13.64 21.24
N ILE A 679 -17.35 14.95 21.27
CA ILE A 679 -16.28 15.93 21.31
C ILE A 679 -16.46 16.83 22.54
N GLU A 680 -15.46 16.85 23.42
CA GLU A 680 -15.30 17.92 24.40
C GLU A 680 -14.10 18.78 24.01
N GLY A 681 -14.29 20.10 23.86
CA GLY A 681 -13.19 21.01 23.52
C GLY A 681 -13.67 22.38 23.07
N ALA A 682 -12.71 23.28 22.85
CA ALA A 682 -12.96 24.64 22.34
C ALA A 682 -12.43 24.86 20.91
N SER A 683 -11.71 23.89 20.36
CA SER A 683 -11.15 23.94 19.00
C SER A 683 -12.24 23.65 17.98
N ASN A 684 -12.20 24.34 16.84
CA ASN A 684 -13.11 24.04 15.75
C ASN A 684 -12.76 22.69 15.13
N SER A 685 -13.77 21.95 14.69
CA SER A 685 -13.63 20.63 14.09
C SER A 685 -14.22 20.58 12.68
N VAL A 686 -13.74 19.59 11.92
CA VAL A 686 -14.27 19.23 10.62
C VAL A 686 -14.30 17.70 10.50
N TRP A 687 -15.42 17.17 10.02
CA TRP A 687 -15.60 15.74 9.77
C TRP A 687 -15.44 15.47 8.27
N ASN A 688 -14.55 14.55 7.92
CA ASN A 688 -14.21 14.22 6.54
C ASN A 688 -14.99 12.98 6.07
N LEU A 689 -15.45 13.00 4.81
CA LEU A 689 -16.04 11.86 4.12
C LEU A 689 -15.49 11.75 2.70
N HIS A 690 -14.95 10.58 2.37
CA HIS A 690 -14.43 10.22 1.07
C HIS A 690 -15.35 9.21 0.42
N THR A 691 -15.78 9.50 -0.81
CA THR A 691 -16.63 8.61 -1.58
C THR A 691 -16.05 8.32 -2.95
N LEU A 692 -16.13 7.06 -3.36
CA LEU A 692 -15.80 6.64 -4.72
C LEU A 692 -17.01 6.91 -5.63
N SER A 693 -17.23 8.20 -5.93
CA SER A 693 -18.40 8.72 -6.63
C SER A 693 -18.00 9.63 -7.79
N THR A 694 -18.91 9.74 -8.76
CA THR A 694 -18.72 10.57 -9.96
C THR A 694 -19.47 11.89 -9.89
N ASP A 695 -20.44 12.01 -8.97
CA ASP A 695 -21.23 13.21 -8.76
C ASP A 695 -21.80 13.20 -7.33
N ALA A 696 -22.21 14.37 -6.83
CA ALA A 696 -22.90 14.47 -5.55
C ALA A 696 -23.82 15.69 -5.47
N SER A 697 -24.93 15.52 -4.74
CA SER A 697 -25.83 16.59 -4.35
C SER A 697 -25.64 16.94 -2.87
N ILE A 698 -25.32 18.21 -2.60
CA ILE A 698 -25.18 18.74 -1.24
C ILE A 698 -26.44 19.54 -0.90
N MET A 699 -27.09 19.14 0.19
CA MET A 699 -28.23 19.81 0.79
C MET A 699 -27.84 20.36 2.16
N GLU A 700 -28.73 21.12 2.78
CA GLU A 700 -28.49 21.81 4.06
C GLU A 700 -28.05 20.86 5.20
N GLN A 701 -28.59 19.64 5.24
CA GLN A 701 -28.34 18.64 6.28
C GLN A 701 -27.99 17.25 5.73
N SER A 702 -27.59 17.17 4.46
CA SER A 702 -27.23 15.88 3.87
C SER A 702 -26.38 15.98 2.63
N ILE A 703 -25.60 14.93 2.38
CA ILE A 703 -24.83 14.70 1.16
C ILE A 703 -25.41 13.46 0.49
N ASP A 704 -25.66 13.50 -0.81
CA ASP A 704 -25.99 12.31 -1.60
C ASP A 704 -24.97 12.13 -2.71
N ALA A 705 -24.06 11.17 -2.54
CA ALA A 705 -23.00 10.89 -3.49
C ALA A 705 -23.40 9.73 -4.42
N ALA A 706 -23.31 9.94 -5.73
CA ALA A 706 -23.57 8.93 -6.76
C ALA A 706 -22.31 8.07 -6.96
N CYS A 707 -22.25 6.96 -6.24
CA CYS A 707 -21.17 5.98 -6.30
C CYS A 707 -21.23 5.14 -7.59
N LEU A 708 -20.18 4.36 -7.83
CA LEU A 708 -20.11 3.46 -8.98
C LEU A 708 -21.22 2.39 -8.95
N ASN A 709 -21.49 1.80 -10.13
CA ASN A 709 -22.44 0.70 -10.31
C ASN A 709 -23.88 0.99 -9.82
N GLY A 710 -24.35 2.24 -9.99
CA GLY A 710 -25.72 2.66 -9.63
C GLY A 710 -26.00 2.68 -8.13
N LYS A 711 -24.96 2.69 -7.30
CA LYS A 711 -25.07 2.89 -5.85
C LYS A 711 -25.01 4.36 -5.50
N HIS A 712 -25.65 4.71 -4.40
CA HIS A 712 -25.55 6.01 -3.76
C HIS A 712 -25.11 5.82 -2.31
N LEU A 713 -24.37 6.81 -1.79
CA LEU A 713 -24.15 6.98 -0.37
C LEU A 713 -24.84 8.27 0.08
N SER A 714 -25.95 8.13 0.80
CA SER A 714 -26.58 9.27 1.47
C SER A 714 -26.01 9.41 2.88
N ALA A 715 -25.44 10.56 3.20
CA ALA A 715 -25.05 10.94 4.55
C ALA A 715 -26.06 11.95 5.10
N TYR A 716 -26.80 11.57 6.15
CA TYR A 716 -27.72 12.45 6.87
C TYR A 716 -27.01 13.00 8.11
N ILE A 717 -26.93 14.32 8.21
CA ILE A 717 -26.21 15.01 9.29
C ILE A 717 -27.26 15.48 10.30
N ALA A 718 -27.33 14.77 11.43
CA ALA A 718 -28.19 15.16 12.53
C ALA A 718 -27.53 16.23 13.41
N GLU A 719 -26.22 16.10 13.61
CA GLU A 719 -25.38 17.08 14.30
C GLU A 719 -24.07 17.29 13.52
N PRO A 720 -23.59 18.52 13.37
CA PRO A 720 -24.16 19.79 13.87
C PRO A 720 -25.46 20.19 13.12
N GLU A 721 -26.24 21.11 13.69
CA GLU A 721 -27.33 21.75 12.96
C GLU A 721 -26.79 22.75 11.94
N LEU A 722 -27.30 22.70 10.69
CA LEU A 722 -26.96 23.63 9.61
C LEU A 722 -25.44 23.76 9.35
N PRO A 723 -24.71 22.65 9.12
CA PRO A 723 -23.28 22.68 8.85
C PRO A 723 -22.96 23.46 7.58
N VAL A 724 -21.74 24.00 7.55
CA VAL A 724 -21.10 24.31 6.26
C VAL A 724 -20.51 23.02 5.71
N ILE A 725 -20.89 22.67 4.49
CA ILE A 725 -20.38 21.50 3.77
C ILE A 725 -19.59 21.98 2.56
N THR A 726 -18.33 21.57 2.46
CA THR A 726 -17.50 21.81 1.27
C THR A 726 -17.15 20.51 0.58
N MET A 727 -16.93 20.56 -0.73
CA MET A 727 -16.54 19.42 -1.56
C MET A 727 -15.27 19.75 -2.33
N GLY A 728 -14.39 18.75 -2.46
CA GLY A 728 -13.21 18.74 -3.32
C GLY A 728 -12.93 17.33 -3.81
N GLU A 729 -11.74 17.13 -4.35
CA GLU A 729 -11.25 15.85 -4.84
C GLU A 729 -9.86 15.57 -4.27
N GLY A 730 -9.57 14.31 -4.01
CA GLY A 730 -8.26 13.85 -3.54
C GLY A 730 -7.91 12.50 -4.13
N ALA A 731 -6.62 12.22 -4.24
CA ALA A 731 -6.12 10.99 -4.86
C ALA A 731 -6.55 9.76 -4.07
N VAL A 732 -6.87 8.69 -4.80
CA VAL A 732 -7.08 7.35 -4.26
C VAL A 732 -6.16 6.37 -4.97
N ALA A 733 -5.53 5.50 -4.19
CA ALA A 733 -4.71 4.42 -4.69
C ALA A 733 -5.51 3.10 -4.77
N GLY A 734 -5.04 2.18 -5.59
CA GLY A 734 -5.73 0.94 -5.91
C GLY A 734 -6.20 0.89 -7.36
N ASN A 735 -6.68 -0.27 -7.78
CA ASN A 735 -7.05 -0.54 -9.18
C ASN A 735 -8.52 -0.20 -9.47
N TYR A 736 -8.94 1.00 -9.09
CA TYR A 736 -10.28 1.51 -9.35
C TYR A 736 -10.32 2.36 -10.64
N PRO A 737 -11.48 2.47 -11.31
CA PRO A 737 -11.62 3.24 -12.54
C PRO A 737 -11.51 4.76 -12.33
N LEU A 738 -11.64 5.23 -11.10
CA LEU A 738 -11.43 6.63 -10.72
C LEU A 738 -10.04 6.78 -10.09
N ALA A 739 -9.28 7.78 -10.52
CA ALA A 739 -7.97 8.12 -9.95
C ALA A 739 -8.09 9.02 -8.69
N GLU A 740 -9.29 9.52 -8.42
CA GLU A 740 -9.62 10.41 -7.33
C GLU A 740 -10.96 10.06 -6.69
N GLN A 741 -11.14 10.47 -5.44
CA GLN A 741 -12.38 10.39 -4.68
C GLN A 741 -12.94 11.78 -4.45
N GLN A 742 -14.27 11.88 -4.42
CA GLN A 742 -14.90 13.08 -3.90
C GLN A 742 -14.69 13.13 -2.39
N HIS A 743 -14.24 14.29 -1.91
CA HIS A 743 -13.92 14.56 -0.52
C HIS A 743 -14.87 15.65 0.01
N PHE A 744 -15.67 15.30 1.00
CA PHE A 744 -16.59 16.20 1.67
C PHE A 744 -16.08 16.54 3.06
N ARG A 745 -16.28 17.80 3.45
CA ARG A 745 -15.88 18.32 4.76
C ARG A 745 -17.08 18.99 5.41
N VAL A 746 -17.50 18.44 6.55
CA VAL A 746 -18.63 18.94 7.35
C VAL A 746 -18.08 19.73 8.55
N HIS A 747 -18.22 21.05 8.50
CA HIS A 747 -17.68 21.93 9.52
C HIS A 747 -18.64 22.01 10.72
N GLY A 748 -18.15 21.59 11.90
CA GLY A 748 -18.97 21.42 13.10
C GLY A 748 -18.73 22.42 14.22
N GLY A 749 -17.75 23.32 14.08
CA GLY A 749 -17.37 24.20 15.19
C GLY A 749 -16.89 23.36 16.36
N THR A 750 -17.50 23.46 17.53
CA THR A 750 -17.12 22.67 18.72
C THR A 750 -18.15 21.58 19.07
N SER A 751 -19.04 21.23 18.14
CA SER A 751 -20.16 20.31 18.37
C SER A 751 -19.77 18.85 18.16
N ASP A 752 -20.58 17.94 18.71
CA ASP A 752 -20.58 16.53 18.33
C ASP A 752 -20.94 16.36 16.84
N TYR A 753 -20.56 15.22 16.27
CA TYR A 753 -21.10 14.77 14.98
C TYR A 753 -21.98 13.55 15.19
N VAL A 754 -23.20 13.60 14.65
CA VAL A 754 -24.11 12.45 14.59
C VAL A 754 -24.54 12.30 13.14
N ILE A 755 -23.98 11.29 12.47
CA ILE A 755 -24.10 11.12 11.03
C ILE A 755 -24.56 9.70 10.71
N LEU A 756 -25.65 9.62 9.95
CA LEU A 756 -26.18 8.36 9.43
C LEU A 756 -25.78 8.19 7.96
N LEU A 757 -25.04 7.12 7.66
CA LEU A 757 -24.68 6.73 6.31
C LEU A 757 -25.61 5.62 5.82
N HIS A 758 -26.23 5.84 4.67
CA HIS A 758 -27.13 4.91 4.02
C HIS A 758 -26.64 4.61 2.60
N PRO A 759 -25.89 3.51 2.42
CA PRO A 759 -25.62 2.96 1.11
C PRO A 759 -26.92 2.41 0.51
N ARG A 760 -27.32 2.90 -0.66
CA ARG A 760 -28.61 2.57 -1.27
C ARG A 760 -28.51 2.46 -2.79
N THR A 761 -29.48 1.83 -3.42
CA THR A 761 -29.66 1.95 -4.87
C THR A 761 -30.39 3.25 -5.18
N GLU A 762 -30.30 3.74 -6.42
CA GLU A 762 -31.01 4.95 -6.86
C GLU A 762 -32.52 4.89 -6.56
N ASP A 763 -33.15 3.74 -6.82
CA ASP A 763 -34.58 3.49 -6.58
C ASP A 763 -34.97 3.27 -5.11
N ALA A 764 -34.00 3.10 -4.21
CA ALA A 764 -34.30 2.84 -2.81
C ALA A 764 -34.78 4.13 -2.13
N PRO A 765 -35.88 4.08 -1.37
CA PRO A 765 -36.43 5.26 -0.73
C PRO A 765 -35.45 5.84 0.30
N SER A 766 -35.34 7.16 0.31
CA SER A 766 -34.58 7.89 1.33
C SER A 766 -35.13 7.62 2.73
N LEU A 767 -34.23 7.61 3.71
CA LEU A 767 -34.61 7.57 5.11
C LEU A 767 -35.06 8.96 5.56
N GLN A 768 -35.98 8.99 6.52
CA GLN A 768 -36.35 10.20 7.24
C GLN A 768 -35.68 10.17 8.61
N LEU A 769 -35.00 11.25 8.95
CA LEU A 769 -34.38 11.47 10.26
C LEU A 769 -35.12 12.59 10.97
N GLU A 770 -35.66 12.30 12.16
CA GLU A 770 -36.45 13.21 12.98
C GLU A 770 -35.91 13.20 14.41
N GLN A 771 -35.63 14.37 14.98
CA GLN A 771 -35.31 14.48 16.40
C GLN A 771 -36.59 14.34 17.23
N LEU A 772 -36.57 13.52 18.26
CA LEU A 772 -37.71 13.26 19.13
C LEU A 772 -37.59 14.00 20.47
N ASP A 773 -38.71 14.55 20.91
CA ASP A 773 -38.88 15.03 22.29
C ASP A 773 -39.19 13.87 23.25
N PHE A 774 -38.84 14.06 24.52
CA PHE A 774 -39.13 13.13 25.61
C PHE A 774 -39.59 13.89 26.87
N GLU A 775 -40.26 13.20 27.79
CA GLU A 775 -41.05 13.83 28.88
C GLU A 775 -40.26 14.79 29.78
N GLU A 776 -38.96 14.57 29.94
CA GLU A 776 -38.06 15.46 30.69
C GLU A 776 -36.78 15.66 29.88
N ALA A 777 -36.70 16.76 29.13
CA ALA A 777 -35.50 17.08 28.33
C ALA A 777 -34.26 17.20 29.23
N ILE A 778 -33.24 16.39 28.93
CA ILE A 778 -31.96 16.37 29.64
C ILE A 778 -30.89 16.86 28.68
N GLU A 779 -30.17 17.92 29.05
CA GLU A 779 -29.06 18.43 28.27
C GLU A 779 -28.00 17.33 28.08
N GLY A 780 -27.63 17.06 26.82
CA GLY A 780 -26.71 15.98 26.46
C GLY A 780 -27.39 14.63 26.17
N VAL A 781 -28.70 14.47 26.38
CA VAL A 781 -29.45 13.29 25.92
C VAL A 781 -30.27 13.65 24.67
N ARG A 782 -30.10 12.87 23.61
CA ARG A 782 -30.66 13.15 22.28
C ARG A 782 -31.27 11.88 21.68
N LEU A 783 -32.45 12.00 21.10
CA LEU A 783 -33.17 10.89 20.48
C LEU A 783 -33.44 11.20 19.01
N TYR A 784 -33.01 10.33 18.11
CA TYR A 784 -33.27 10.46 16.68
C TYR A 784 -34.07 9.26 16.19
N ARG A 785 -35.22 9.51 15.59
CA ARG A 785 -36.02 8.51 14.89
C ARG A 785 -35.58 8.43 13.44
N ILE A 786 -35.23 7.22 13.01
CA ILE A 786 -34.92 6.91 11.62
C ILE A 786 -36.05 6.07 11.07
N SER A 787 -36.74 6.55 10.03
CA SER A 787 -37.92 5.90 9.45
C SER A 787 -37.76 5.62 7.96
N ARG A 788 -38.30 4.48 7.53
CA ARG A 788 -38.46 4.08 6.13
C ARG A 788 -39.88 4.36 5.65
N THR A 789 -40.05 4.48 4.33
CA THR A 789 -41.36 4.68 3.69
C THR A 789 -42.31 3.49 3.84
N ASP A 790 -41.78 2.29 4.13
CA ASP A 790 -42.58 1.09 4.43
C ASP A 790 -43.07 1.03 5.89
N GLY A 791 -42.82 2.07 6.68
CA GLY A 791 -43.28 2.19 8.06
C GLY A 791 -42.36 1.56 9.10
N LYS A 792 -41.25 0.91 8.70
CA LYS A 792 -40.23 0.44 9.64
C LYS A 792 -39.44 1.62 10.20
N TRP A 793 -39.08 1.57 11.48
CA TRP A 793 -38.28 2.60 12.13
C TRP A 793 -37.47 2.06 13.30
N PHE A 794 -36.44 2.81 13.68
CA PHE A 794 -35.68 2.63 14.92
C PHE A 794 -35.35 3.99 15.54
N ILE A 795 -34.91 4.00 16.80
CA ILE A 795 -34.42 5.17 17.51
C ILE A 795 -32.94 4.99 17.83
N ALA A 796 -32.14 5.98 17.47
CA ALA A 796 -30.82 6.16 18.04
C ALA A 796 -30.93 7.04 19.29
N ALA A 797 -30.62 6.46 20.44
CA ALA A 797 -30.69 7.11 21.74
C ALA A 797 -29.28 7.39 22.25
N ILE A 798 -28.90 8.66 22.28
CA ILE A 798 -27.54 9.11 22.60
C ILE A 798 -27.56 9.78 23.97
N ASN A 799 -26.62 9.38 24.84
CA ASN A 799 -26.40 10.03 26.12
C ASN A 799 -24.95 10.50 26.21
N GLY A 800 -24.72 11.77 25.91
CA GLY A 800 -23.43 12.44 26.04
C GLY A 800 -23.08 12.85 27.48
N THR A 801 -23.94 12.59 28.45
CA THR A 801 -23.71 12.96 29.86
C THR A 801 -22.83 11.93 30.58
N LYS A 802 -22.54 12.20 31.87
CA LYS A 802 -21.81 11.31 32.78
C LYS A 802 -22.72 10.44 33.64
N GLU A 803 -24.03 10.58 33.51
CA GLU A 803 -25.02 9.86 34.31
C GLU A 803 -25.92 9.00 33.43
N GLU A 804 -26.43 7.92 34.00
CA GLU A 804 -27.42 7.08 33.34
C GLU A 804 -28.80 7.73 33.43
N HIS A 805 -29.57 7.67 32.35
CA HIS A 805 -30.91 8.25 32.31
C HIS A 805 -31.96 7.24 31.86
N LEU A 806 -33.17 7.38 32.42
CA LEU A 806 -34.37 6.67 31.98
C LEU A 806 -35.25 7.68 31.24
N VAL A 807 -35.50 7.45 29.95
CA VAL A 807 -36.30 8.36 29.13
C VAL A 807 -37.59 7.69 28.66
N THR A 808 -38.71 8.39 28.79
CA THR A 808 -40.00 7.99 28.21
C THR A 808 -40.21 8.79 26.93
N VAL A 809 -40.48 8.11 25.81
CA VAL A 809 -40.80 8.76 24.54
C VAL A 809 -42.32 8.76 24.33
N PRO A 810 -42.99 9.93 24.34
CA PRO A 810 -44.44 10.00 24.23
C PRO A 810 -44.97 9.35 22.94
N GLY A 811 -46.05 8.58 23.07
CA GLY A 811 -46.77 8.02 21.91
C GLY A 811 -46.12 6.83 21.24
N LEU A 812 -44.99 6.32 21.76
CA LEU A 812 -44.37 5.10 21.29
C LEU A 812 -44.78 3.89 22.13
N GLY A 813 -44.96 2.76 21.45
CA GLY A 813 -45.24 1.47 22.09
C GLY A 813 -43.99 0.87 22.74
N PRO A 814 -44.08 -0.38 23.21
CA PRO A 814 -42.96 -1.12 23.79
C PRO A 814 -41.75 -1.18 22.84
N LEU A 815 -40.56 -0.90 23.38
CA LEU A 815 -39.30 -0.93 22.64
C LEU A 815 -38.41 -2.07 23.11
N ARG A 816 -37.54 -2.55 22.21
CA ARG A 816 -36.43 -3.45 22.52
C ARG A 816 -35.12 -2.78 22.10
N LEU A 817 -34.07 -2.95 22.92
CA LEU A 817 -32.73 -2.52 22.59
C LEU A 817 -32.05 -3.60 21.73
N LEU A 818 -31.44 -3.19 20.61
CA LEU A 818 -30.65 -4.10 19.79
C LEU A 818 -29.31 -4.39 20.48
N GLY A 819 -28.84 -5.62 20.34
CA GLY A 819 -27.57 -6.08 20.95
C GLY A 819 -27.67 -6.47 22.43
N GLU A 820 -28.85 -6.35 23.06
CA GLU A 820 -29.13 -6.85 24.40
C GLU A 820 -29.98 -8.13 24.37
N PRO A 821 -29.74 -9.13 25.24
CA PRO A 821 -30.58 -10.32 25.32
C PRO A 821 -32.00 -9.97 25.77
N GLU A 822 -33.01 -10.46 25.07
CA GLU A 822 -34.41 -10.25 25.46
C GLU A 822 -34.70 -10.85 26.85
N SER A 823 -35.21 -10.01 27.77
CA SER A 823 -35.70 -10.46 29.07
C SER A 823 -36.87 -11.43 28.89
N THR A 824 -36.65 -12.70 29.21
CA THR A 824 -37.67 -13.77 29.20
C THR A 824 -38.64 -13.72 30.39
N SER A 825 -38.55 -12.69 31.22
CA SER A 825 -39.43 -12.54 32.39
C SER A 825 -40.67 -11.73 32.02
N GLY A 826 -41.86 -12.27 32.30
CA GLY A 826 -43.16 -11.62 32.13
C GLY A 826 -43.40 -10.44 33.08
N GLN A 827 -42.41 -9.57 33.26
CA GLN A 827 -42.52 -8.29 33.93
C GLN A 827 -43.22 -7.26 33.00
N PRO A 828 -43.94 -6.27 33.56
CA PRO A 828 -44.59 -5.24 32.78
C PRO A 828 -43.61 -4.54 31.83
N GLU A 829 -44.07 -4.29 30.61
CA GLU A 829 -43.21 -3.82 29.52
C GLU A 829 -42.69 -2.41 29.79
N PRO A 830 -41.35 -2.20 29.77
CA PRO A 830 -40.82 -0.87 29.99
C PRO A 830 -41.13 0.01 28.77
N THR A 831 -41.95 1.05 28.99
CA THR A 831 -42.14 2.19 28.08
C THR A 831 -40.98 3.19 28.17
N GLN A 832 -39.94 2.85 28.93
CA GLN A 832 -38.78 3.69 29.23
C GLN A 832 -37.52 3.08 28.63
N LEU A 833 -36.71 3.89 27.96
CA LEU A 833 -35.38 3.52 27.48
C LEU A 833 -34.36 3.87 28.55
N LYS A 834 -33.60 2.87 28.97
CA LYS A 834 -32.45 3.04 29.85
C LYS A 834 -31.22 3.35 28.98
N ILE A 835 -30.65 4.54 29.12
CA ILE A 835 -29.53 5.00 28.28
C ILE A 835 -28.33 5.28 29.17
N GLU A 836 -27.31 4.43 29.04
CA GLU A 836 -26.07 4.52 29.82
C GLU A 836 -25.25 5.77 29.46
N ALA A 837 -24.53 6.32 30.44
CA ALA A 837 -23.67 7.49 30.28
C ALA A 837 -22.60 7.28 29.19
N GLY A 838 -22.42 8.27 28.33
CA GLY A 838 -21.45 8.24 27.25
C GLY A 838 -21.72 7.19 26.16
N LYS A 839 -22.94 6.63 26.10
CA LYS A 839 -23.29 5.57 25.16
C LYS A 839 -24.39 5.96 24.19
N ILE A 840 -24.41 5.22 23.09
CA ILE A 840 -25.47 5.22 22.11
C ILE A 840 -26.16 3.84 22.10
N HIS A 841 -27.49 3.87 22.09
CA HIS A 841 -28.34 2.69 22.12
C HIS A 841 -29.28 2.71 20.93
N ILE A 842 -29.50 1.56 20.30
CA ILE A 842 -30.45 1.43 19.18
C ILE A 842 -31.70 0.73 19.69
N ALA A 843 -32.84 1.39 19.62
CA ALA A 843 -34.13 0.86 20.04
C ALA A 843 -35.05 0.64 18.85
N MET A 844 -35.74 -0.50 18.81
CA MET A 844 -36.75 -0.83 17.80
C MET A 844 -38.09 -1.17 18.46
N PRO A 845 -39.21 -1.01 17.73
CA PRO A 845 -40.48 -1.61 18.15
C PRO A 845 -40.33 -3.12 18.39
N ARG A 846 -40.99 -3.62 19.43
CA ARG A 846 -41.14 -5.06 19.65
C ARG A 846 -42.08 -5.70 18.64
#